data_AF-A0A3B0KH93-F1
#
_entry.id   AF-A0A3B0KH93-F1
#
_cell.length_a   1.000
_cell.length_b   1.000
_cell.length_c   1.000
_cell.angle_alpha   90.00
_cell.angle_beta   90.00
_cell.angle_gamma   90.00
#
_symmetry.space_group_name_H-M   'P 1'
#
loop_
_entity.id
_entity.type
_entity.pdbx_description
1 polymer ?
#
loop_
_entity_poly.entity_id
_entity_poly.type
_entity_poly.pdbx_seq_one_letter_code
_entity_poly.pdbx_strand_id
1 'polypeptide(L)'
;MTTAKWIWRLLLLNILLVLGAVAAEPTRGYHREICQYRKGKLVSGGGRQPPCSPSIRYSFSMETLQIQPMSLYHSRLLALREQMQIRASLQGPEIYGYILPSTDEHLNQEVAARDQRLHYLTGYTGVRAFAAITHHGAAMWLEKRYAQQADGELDCDWEIYLANGNVSIADWLGSRVHLDKRVGADPHLVPHYLWAQWERELEDKFLKLVKVNNNLVDLIWGAERPEQPKNQVIQVQAREFAGENWQDKIRELRRRLAHLGCDAMVVTSLTEIAYLLNIRGTDIPYTPVVKSYAIVSQDDIFFYVDHGKISLGIDLHLRTDCYNEDCVKIKEYHQIWSDIRTYAQIWKRVLVSAPCVQDLGTSEAIYSSMPGQIVVEYISPIIFMRAQKNSDEQAGMRKAHIRDGAAICESMSNMEARFQTEQWTEEKIKYEVELWRLSQKHAKGLSLRTVVAYGEHSALPYYISSNVTNIEVSDQSLLVIESGGQYLEGTTDVSRTFIFGEPTHDMKKAYTSVLAGILHLAQLKFPADLKPSEVDALVRSMVWKDMTDYPQATGHGIGAYGAVEEPPISVAYGKNSSFHFKQGYFFSSESGYYKRDDFGVRLKNVLEVVDTGHRHPSGAHFLAFQDVTLVPYEPKLIDSTLLSAVEKRLLNDYNAKIRDEIGNELKRLGNMRAFYWMMNKTRHIREYLPEDEYRSAIEGSSLNSQPLIPLILLLILAAILPAWS
;
A
#
# COMPACT_ATOMS: atom_id res chain seq x y z
N MET A 1 -57.99 37.18 -26.20
CA MET A 1 -56.63 37.57 -25.72
C MET A 1 -56.03 36.44 -24.87
N THR A 2 -55.60 35.32 -25.46
CA THR A 2 -55.16 34.16 -24.64
C THR A 2 -54.06 33.28 -25.24
N THR A 3 -53.47 33.61 -26.39
CA THR A 3 -52.35 32.84 -26.97
C THR A 3 -50.99 33.54 -26.81
N ALA A 4 -50.94 34.88 -26.86
CA ALA A 4 -49.69 35.64 -26.73
C ALA A 4 -49.05 35.59 -25.32
N LYS A 5 -49.83 35.42 -24.25
CA LYS A 5 -49.32 35.36 -22.87
C LYS A 5 -48.64 34.02 -22.51
N TRP A 6 -48.96 32.94 -23.24
CA TRP A 6 -48.36 31.63 -23.01
C TRP A 6 -46.98 31.49 -23.68
N ILE A 7 -46.82 32.05 -24.88
CA ILE A 7 -45.55 32.03 -25.61
C ILE A 7 -44.48 32.83 -24.88
N TRP A 8 -44.84 34.00 -24.31
CA TRP A 8 -43.91 34.79 -23.51
C TRP A 8 -43.47 34.11 -22.21
N ARG A 9 -44.35 33.33 -21.55
CA ARG A 9 -43.99 32.57 -20.34
C ARG A 9 -43.07 31.39 -20.66
N LEU A 10 -43.25 30.72 -21.80
CA LEU A 10 -42.36 29.64 -22.26
C LEU A 10 -40.99 30.15 -22.73
N LEU A 11 -40.92 31.34 -23.33
CA LEU A 11 -39.65 31.98 -23.69
C LEU A 11 -38.88 32.46 -22.45
N LEU A 12 -39.58 33.06 -21.46
CA LEU A 12 -38.95 33.44 -20.19
C LEU A 12 -38.49 32.23 -19.37
N LEU A 13 -39.22 31.10 -19.40
CA LEU A 13 -38.79 29.88 -18.73
C LEU A 13 -37.53 29.28 -19.38
N ASN A 14 -37.45 29.28 -20.72
CA ASN A 14 -36.25 28.84 -21.43
C ASN A 14 -35.06 29.81 -21.25
N ILE A 15 -35.30 31.12 -21.20
CA ILE A 15 -34.26 32.11 -20.92
C ILE A 15 -33.78 32.01 -19.46
N LEU A 16 -34.65 31.69 -18.49
CA LEU A 16 -34.27 31.40 -17.10
C LEU A 16 -33.61 30.01 -16.93
N LEU A 17 -33.89 29.04 -17.79
CA LEU A 17 -33.18 27.76 -17.84
C LEU A 17 -31.79 27.87 -18.50
N VAL A 18 -31.60 28.82 -19.41
CA VAL A 18 -30.29 29.12 -20.04
C VAL A 18 -29.46 30.11 -19.20
N LEU A 19 -30.08 31.01 -18.43
CA LEU A 19 -29.41 31.93 -17.49
C LEU A 19 -29.29 31.38 -16.07
N GLY A 20 -30.00 30.31 -15.75
CA GLY A 20 -29.81 29.48 -14.56
C GLY A 20 -28.70 28.46 -14.75
N ALA A 21 -27.58 28.87 -15.37
CA ALA A 21 -26.32 28.22 -15.10
C ALA A 21 -26.07 28.45 -13.61
N VAL A 22 -26.46 27.46 -12.80
CA VAL A 22 -26.00 27.30 -11.43
C VAL A 22 -24.52 27.64 -11.49
N ALA A 23 -24.13 28.71 -10.79
CA ALA A 23 -22.74 28.90 -10.46
C ALA A 23 -22.37 27.64 -9.69
N ALA A 24 -21.82 26.65 -10.41
CA ALA A 24 -21.32 25.45 -9.81
C ALA A 24 -20.34 25.95 -8.77
N GLU A 25 -20.62 25.67 -7.50
CA GLU A 25 -19.65 25.92 -6.45
C GLU A 25 -18.33 25.35 -6.97
N PRO A 26 -17.22 26.11 -6.93
CA PRO A 26 -15.96 25.63 -7.48
C PRO A 26 -15.69 24.28 -6.84
N THR A 27 -15.53 23.25 -7.67
CA THR A 27 -15.30 21.88 -7.23
C THR A 27 -14.10 21.89 -6.30
N ARG A 28 -14.34 21.74 -4.99
CA ARG A 28 -13.28 21.87 -3.99
C ARG A 28 -12.48 20.57 -3.95
N GLY A 29 -11.21 20.65 -4.33
CA GLY A 29 -10.23 19.61 -4.07
C GLY A 29 -10.00 19.40 -2.56
N TYR A 30 -9.12 18.46 -2.21
CA TYR A 30 -8.72 18.19 -0.84
C TYR A 30 -8.25 19.47 -0.14
N HIS A 31 -8.70 19.66 1.10
CA HIS A 31 -8.37 20.85 1.88
C HIS A 31 -6.90 20.81 2.32
N ARG A 32 -6.09 21.69 1.73
CA ARG A 32 -4.63 21.77 1.96
C ARG A 32 -4.29 22.69 3.13
N GLU A 33 -4.33 22.15 4.35
CA GLU A 33 -4.06 22.89 5.59
C GLU A 33 -2.67 23.55 5.57
N ILE A 34 -1.64 22.82 5.09
CA ILE A 34 -0.25 23.29 5.08
C ILE A 34 -0.07 24.45 4.09
N CYS A 35 -0.69 24.39 2.92
CA CYS A 35 -0.61 25.48 1.95
C CYS A 35 -1.37 26.73 2.39
N GLN A 36 -2.51 26.57 3.07
CA GLN A 36 -3.21 27.71 3.65
C GLN A 36 -2.36 28.40 4.73
N TYR A 37 -1.66 27.63 5.56
CA TYR A 37 -0.72 28.17 6.55
C TYR A 37 0.47 28.90 5.88
N ARG A 38 1.10 28.30 4.86
CA ARG A 38 2.21 28.92 4.11
C ARG A 38 1.77 30.21 3.41
N LYS A 39 0.59 30.23 2.78
CA LYS A 39 -0.01 31.42 2.16
C LYS A 39 -0.38 32.48 3.22
N GLY A 40 -0.89 32.07 4.37
CA GLY A 40 -1.24 32.96 5.49
C GLY A 40 -0.04 33.70 6.08
N LYS A 41 1.11 33.02 6.23
CA LYS A 41 2.37 33.65 6.68
C LYS A 41 2.87 34.74 5.72
N LEU A 42 2.75 34.51 4.41
CA LEU A 42 3.15 35.48 3.37
C LEU A 42 2.30 36.75 3.39
N VAL A 43 1.00 36.63 3.72
CA VAL A 43 0.09 37.78 3.81
C VAL A 43 0.27 38.55 5.14
N SER A 44 0.72 37.89 6.21
CA SER A 44 0.96 38.54 7.52
C SER A 44 2.30 39.28 7.67
N GLY A 45 3.13 39.34 6.61
CA GLY A 45 4.42 40.05 6.61
C GLY A 45 4.33 41.59 6.56
N GLY A 46 3.13 42.16 6.40
CA GLY A 46 2.89 43.61 6.52
C GLY A 46 2.62 44.01 7.97
N GLY A 47 3.65 44.50 8.67
CA GLY A 47 3.63 44.78 10.10
C GLY A 47 2.52 45.73 10.57
N ARG A 48 1.90 45.39 11.71
CA ARG A 48 1.19 46.35 12.55
C ARG A 48 2.22 47.26 13.22
N GLN A 49 2.16 48.56 12.93
CA GLN A 49 2.92 49.59 13.67
C GLN A 49 2.44 49.67 15.13
N PRO A 50 3.35 49.80 16.12
CA PRO A 50 3.00 50.29 17.45
C PRO A 50 2.91 51.83 17.47
N PRO A 51 2.17 52.46 18.40
CA PRO A 51 1.93 53.89 18.36
C PRO A 51 3.12 54.70 18.91
N CYS A 52 3.41 55.79 18.18
CA CYS A 52 4.00 57.07 18.60
C CYS A 52 5.26 57.11 19.49
N SER A 53 6.37 57.55 18.89
CA SER A 53 7.33 58.51 19.47
C SER A 53 8.07 59.22 18.31
N PRO A 54 8.30 60.54 18.34
CA PRO A 54 8.84 61.26 17.19
C PRO A 54 10.37 61.40 17.29
N SER A 55 11.10 61.02 16.25
CA SER A 55 12.19 61.80 15.66
C SER A 55 13.02 60.97 14.68
N ILE A 56 13.60 61.70 13.72
CA ILE A 56 14.68 61.32 12.79
C ILE A 56 14.19 60.84 11.40
N ARG A 57 14.32 61.77 10.45
CA ARG A 57 14.29 61.58 8.99
C ARG A 57 15.41 60.64 8.58
N TYR A 58 15.20 59.73 7.62
CA TYR A 58 16.15 59.45 6.54
C TYR A 58 15.47 58.78 5.33
N SER A 59 15.72 59.40 4.17
CA SER A 59 15.82 58.88 2.79
C SER A 59 14.96 57.70 2.31
N PHE A 60 14.18 58.00 1.27
CA PHE A 60 13.66 57.08 0.26
C PHE A 60 14.78 56.23 -0.36
N SER A 61 14.62 54.90 -0.38
CA SER A 61 15.35 54.00 -1.27
C SER A 61 14.37 52.97 -1.84
N MET A 62 14.40 52.78 -3.17
CA MET A 62 13.59 51.80 -3.90
C MET A 62 13.81 50.39 -3.32
N GLU A 63 12.79 49.85 -2.66
CA GLU A 63 12.74 48.43 -2.34
C GLU A 63 12.60 47.63 -3.64
N THR A 64 13.68 46.93 -3.95
CA THR A 64 13.72 45.81 -4.88
C THR A 64 12.69 44.78 -4.45
N LEU A 65 11.77 44.42 -5.35
CA LEU A 65 10.94 43.22 -5.24
C LEU A 65 11.86 42.02 -4.98
N GLN A 66 11.90 41.54 -3.74
CA GLN A 66 12.54 40.28 -3.39
C GLN A 66 11.74 39.16 -4.05
N ILE A 67 12.17 38.75 -5.24
CA ILE A 67 11.74 37.52 -5.88
C ILE A 67 12.19 36.39 -4.94
N GLN A 68 11.23 35.71 -4.31
CA GLN A 68 11.55 34.51 -3.53
C GLN A 68 12.24 33.49 -4.44
N PRO A 69 13.26 32.76 -3.95
CA PRO A 69 13.88 31.71 -4.74
C PRO A 69 12.80 30.71 -5.15
N MET A 70 12.64 30.50 -6.46
CA MET A 70 11.71 29.48 -6.98
C MET A 70 12.07 28.13 -6.37
N SER A 71 11.07 27.36 -5.94
CA SER A 71 11.34 25.98 -5.52
C SER A 71 11.87 25.19 -6.72
N LEU A 72 12.76 24.22 -6.44
CA LEU A 72 13.30 23.32 -7.46
C LEU A 72 12.18 22.65 -8.27
N TYR A 73 11.11 22.23 -7.58
CA TYR A 73 9.96 21.57 -8.20
C TYR A 73 9.13 22.52 -9.08
N HIS A 74 9.00 23.80 -8.71
CA HIS A 74 8.38 24.81 -9.56
C HIS A 74 9.14 24.98 -10.88
N SER A 75 10.48 25.06 -10.83
CA SER A 75 11.29 25.14 -12.06
C SER A 75 11.16 23.90 -12.95
N ARG A 76 11.10 22.70 -12.37
CA ARG A 76 10.85 21.45 -13.11
C ARG A 76 9.47 21.44 -13.77
N LEU A 77 8.44 21.93 -13.08
CA LEU A 77 7.09 22.05 -13.63
C LEU A 77 7.03 23.02 -14.82
N LEU A 78 7.74 24.15 -14.77
CA LEU A 78 7.87 25.07 -15.90
C LEU A 78 8.59 24.44 -17.09
N ALA A 79 9.70 23.73 -16.85
CA ALA A 79 10.44 23.03 -17.90
C ALA A 79 9.57 21.95 -18.58
N LEU A 80 8.75 21.22 -17.82
CA LEU A 80 7.80 20.25 -18.38
C LEU A 80 6.78 20.93 -19.30
N ARG A 81 6.23 22.09 -18.90
CA ARG A 81 5.29 22.87 -19.71
C ARG A 81 5.93 23.36 -21.00
N GLU A 82 7.20 23.73 -20.97
CA GLU A 82 7.96 24.07 -22.17
C GLU A 82 8.08 22.87 -23.11
N GLN A 83 8.39 21.67 -22.59
CA GLN A 83 8.44 20.44 -23.41
C GLN A 83 7.08 20.06 -24.01
N MET A 84 5.97 20.35 -23.32
CA MET A 84 4.62 20.19 -23.89
C MET A 84 4.41 21.04 -25.15
N GLN A 85 5.04 22.23 -25.21
CA GLN A 85 5.02 23.13 -26.37
C GLN A 85 6.03 22.71 -27.43
N ILE A 86 7.29 22.43 -27.06
CA ILE A 86 8.36 22.06 -28.00
C ILE A 86 8.02 20.78 -28.78
N ARG A 87 7.27 19.84 -28.17
CA ARG A 87 6.79 18.64 -28.88
C ARG A 87 6.03 19.00 -30.16
N ALA A 88 5.37 20.16 -30.20
CA ALA A 88 4.73 20.74 -31.38
C ALA A 88 5.68 20.89 -32.59
N SER A 89 6.96 21.12 -32.32
CA SER A 89 7.98 21.41 -33.32
C SER A 89 8.76 20.17 -33.77
N LEU A 90 8.82 19.12 -32.95
CA LEU A 90 9.71 17.97 -33.19
C LEU A 90 8.99 16.65 -33.54
N GLN A 91 7.79 16.38 -32.99
CA GLN A 91 7.21 15.03 -33.03
C GLN A 91 5.68 14.99 -33.26
N GLY A 92 5.04 16.12 -33.50
CA GLY A 92 3.60 16.22 -33.75
C GLY A 92 3.04 17.56 -33.27
N PRO A 93 1.73 17.75 -33.15
CA PRO A 93 1.15 18.99 -32.61
C PRO A 93 1.41 19.18 -31.11
N GLU A 94 1.21 20.41 -30.62
CA GLU A 94 1.23 20.76 -29.19
C GLU A 94 0.27 19.88 -28.36
N ILE A 95 0.61 19.65 -27.10
CA ILE A 95 -0.29 19.05 -26.11
C ILE A 95 -0.61 20.08 -25.01
N TYR A 96 -1.86 20.12 -24.58
CA TYR A 96 -2.39 21.13 -23.65
C TYR A 96 -2.61 20.55 -22.24
N GLY A 97 -2.65 19.22 -22.16
CA GLY A 97 -2.61 18.46 -20.92
C GLY A 97 -1.57 17.35 -21.01
N TYR A 98 -0.96 17.00 -19.89
CA TYR A 98 -0.07 15.84 -19.78
C TYR A 98 -0.43 15.04 -18.53
N ILE A 99 -0.71 13.75 -18.69
CA ILE A 99 -0.99 12.83 -17.59
C ILE A 99 0.28 12.03 -17.29
N LEU A 100 0.71 12.06 -16.04
CA LEU A 100 1.90 11.38 -15.54
C LEU A 100 1.55 10.43 -14.40
N PRO A 101 1.53 9.10 -14.64
CA PRO A 101 1.45 8.10 -13.59
C PRO A 101 2.72 8.02 -12.73
N SER A 102 2.59 7.42 -11.54
CA SER A 102 3.71 7.03 -10.67
C SER A 102 4.36 5.67 -11.01
N THR A 103 3.76 4.93 -11.93
CA THR A 103 4.15 3.57 -12.34
C THR A 103 5.31 3.57 -13.35
N ASP A 104 5.95 2.40 -13.49
CA ASP A 104 6.92 2.12 -14.55
C ASP A 104 6.27 1.35 -15.72
N GLU A 105 7.08 0.93 -16.70
CA GLU A 105 6.64 0.21 -17.89
C GLU A 105 6.13 -1.23 -17.65
N HIS A 106 6.25 -1.70 -16.41
CA HIS A 106 5.69 -2.96 -15.90
C HIS A 106 4.56 -2.73 -14.89
N LEU A 107 4.13 -1.48 -14.73
CA LEU A 107 3.04 -1.07 -13.85
C LEU A 107 3.29 -1.39 -12.37
N ASN A 108 4.56 -1.43 -11.95
CA ASN A 108 4.92 -1.64 -10.55
C ASN A 108 4.49 -0.44 -9.69
N GLN A 109 4.09 -0.71 -8.45
CA GLN A 109 3.71 0.33 -7.48
C GLN A 109 4.92 1.06 -6.91
N GLU A 110 5.93 0.28 -6.52
CA GLU A 110 7.28 0.79 -6.23
C GLU A 110 8.10 0.70 -7.51
N VAL A 111 8.86 1.74 -7.80
CA VAL A 111 9.63 1.83 -9.04
C VAL A 111 11.10 2.09 -8.74
N ALA A 112 11.97 1.67 -9.66
CA ALA A 112 13.40 1.96 -9.58
C ALA A 112 13.64 3.48 -9.56
N ALA A 113 14.74 3.92 -8.92
CA ALA A 113 15.06 5.35 -8.77
C ALA A 113 15.00 6.14 -10.09
N ARG A 114 15.46 5.54 -11.19
CA ARG A 114 15.44 6.14 -12.54
C ARG A 114 14.04 6.30 -13.15
N ASP A 115 13.03 5.66 -12.59
CA ASP A 115 11.64 5.66 -13.06
C ASP A 115 10.70 6.43 -12.12
N GLN A 116 11.24 6.99 -11.03
CA GLN A 116 10.53 7.86 -10.08
C GLN A 116 10.25 9.25 -10.68
N ARG A 117 9.63 9.30 -11.88
CA ARG A 117 9.36 10.51 -12.65
C ARG A 117 8.42 11.47 -11.93
N LEU A 118 7.39 10.94 -11.28
CA LEU A 118 6.46 11.74 -10.50
C LEU A 118 7.18 12.39 -9.30
N HIS A 119 8.01 11.62 -8.59
CA HIS A 119 8.82 12.14 -7.49
C HIS A 119 9.81 13.21 -7.96
N TYR A 120 10.52 12.98 -9.07
CA TYR A 120 11.40 13.98 -9.66
C TYR A 120 10.67 15.29 -9.95
N LEU A 121 9.47 15.21 -10.54
CA LEU A 121 8.69 16.38 -10.91
C LEU A 121 8.14 17.13 -9.70
N THR A 122 7.66 16.43 -8.67
CA THR A 122 6.81 17.02 -7.62
C THR A 122 7.39 17.00 -6.21
N GLY A 123 8.40 16.17 -5.95
CA GLY A 123 8.90 15.87 -4.61
C GLY A 123 8.08 14.84 -3.83
N TYR A 124 6.89 14.47 -4.32
CA TYR A 124 6.03 13.49 -3.66
C TYR A 124 6.68 12.10 -3.63
N THR A 125 6.76 11.48 -2.45
CA THR A 125 7.47 10.20 -2.23
C THR A 125 6.54 9.00 -2.14
N GLY A 126 5.23 9.22 -2.11
CA GLY A 126 4.22 8.17 -2.06
C GLY A 126 4.03 7.44 -3.39
N VAL A 127 3.22 6.38 -3.36
CA VAL A 127 2.91 5.52 -4.51
C VAL A 127 1.44 5.66 -4.91
N ARG A 128 1.04 5.01 -6.03
CA ARG A 128 -0.36 4.96 -6.52
C ARG A 128 -0.99 6.34 -6.70
N ALA A 129 -0.28 7.19 -7.41
CA ALA A 129 -0.73 8.53 -7.78
C ALA A 129 -0.66 8.78 -9.29
N PHE A 130 -1.53 9.68 -9.74
CA PHE A 130 -1.54 10.22 -11.11
C PHE A 130 -1.49 11.74 -11.03
N ALA A 131 -0.61 12.37 -11.80
CA ALA A 131 -0.59 13.81 -11.99
C ALA A 131 -1.22 14.18 -13.33
N ALA A 132 -1.93 15.31 -13.37
CA ALA A 132 -2.32 16.00 -14.60
C ALA A 132 -1.76 17.42 -14.60
N ILE A 133 -1.10 17.80 -15.69
CA ILE A 133 -0.43 19.09 -15.86
C ILE A 133 -1.03 19.78 -17.08
N THR A 134 -1.35 21.06 -16.94
CA THR A 134 -1.67 21.97 -18.06
C THR A 134 -0.68 23.12 -18.09
N HIS A 135 -0.77 24.01 -19.08
CA HIS A 135 0.06 25.23 -19.12
C HIS A 135 -0.11 26.14 -17.90
N HIS A 136 -1.26 26.07 -17.21
CA HIS A 136 -1.61 27.01 -16.14
C HIS A 136 -2.06 26.33 -14.84
N GLY A 137 -2.04 25.00 -14.76
CA GLY A 137 -2.44 24.25 -13.57
C GLY A 137 -1.70 22.93 -13.43
N ALA A 138 -1.72 22.38 -12.22
CA ALA A 138 -1.21 21.05 -11.91
C ALA A 138 -2.07 20.44 -10.79
N ALA A 139 -2.42 19.17 -10.95
CA ALA A 139 -3.24 18.44 -9.98
C ALA A 139 -2.74 17.00 -9.84
N MET A 140 -2.93 16.43 -8.65
CA MET A 140 -2.59 15.04 -8.36
C MET A 140 -3.79 14.29 -7.76
N TRP A 141 -4.04 13.09 -8.28
CA TRP A 141 -5.03 12.14 -7.79
C TRP A 141 -4.32 11.02 -7.04
N LEU A 142 -4.78 10.75 -5.82
CA LEU A 142 -4.20 9.75 -4.94
C LEU A 142 -5.28 9.09 -4.08
N GLU A 143 -4.97 7.92 -3.53
CA GLU A 143 -5.84 7.28 -2.54
C GLU A 143 -5.86 8.12 -1.24
N LYS A 144 -7.03 8.20 -0.57
CA LYS A 144 -7.24 9.00 0.66
C LYS A 144 -6.12 8.87 1.70
N ARG A 145 -5.54 7.68 1.80
CA ARG A 145 -4.44 7.38 2.70
C ARG A 145 -3.17 8.20 2.51
N TYR A 146 -2.90 8.70 1.30
CA TYR A 146 -1.71 9.51 1.01
C TYR A 146 -1.98 11.01 1.03
N ALA A 147 -3.22 11.44 1.32
CA ALA A 147 -3.61 12.83 1.16
C ALA A 147 -2.84 13.78 2.09
N GLN A 148 -2.60 13.37 3.35
CA GLN A 148 -1.82 14.18 4.30
C GLN A 148 -0.33 14.22 3.93
N GLN A 149 0.24 13.08 3.53
CA GLN A 149 1.61 13.04 3.03
C GLN A 149 1.79 13.99 1.84
N ALA A 150 0.89 13.90 0.86
CA ALA A 150 0.93 14.78 -0.30
C ALA A 150 0.74 16.26 0.07
N ASP A 151 -0.10 16.59 1.06
CA ASP A 151 -0.25 17.98 1.49
C ASP A 151 1.06 18.54 2.08
N GLY A 152 1.83 17.71 2.79
CA GLY A 152 3.12 18.07 3.36
C GLY A 152 4.27 18.15 2.36
N GLU A 153 4.27 17.28 1.35
CA GLU A 153 5.36 17.15 0.38
C GLU A 153 5.19 18.06 -0.85
N LEU A 154 3.97 18.30 -1.33
CA LEU A 154 3.74 19.07 -2.56
C LEU A 154 3.83 20.58 -2.34
N ASP A 155 4.34 21.28 -3.36
CA ASP A 155 4.23 22.73 -3.45
C ASP A 155 2.78 23.20 -3.66
N CYS A 156 2.51 24.47 -3.33
CA CYS A 156 1.16 25.05 -3.39
C CYS A 156 0.64 25.34 -4.81
N ASP A 157 1.43 25.00 -5.83
CA ASP A 157 1.02 24.99 -7.24
C ASP A 157 0.16 23.76 -7.58
N TRP A 158 0.18 22.73 -6.72
CA TRP A 158 -0.54 21.48 -6.93
C TRP A 158 -1.87 21.45 -6.20
N GLU A 159 -2.93 21.11 -6.93
CA GLU A 159 -4.22 20.70 -6.36
C GLU A 159 -4.19 19.21 -6.02
N ILE A 160 -4.85 18.79 -4.92
CA ILE A 160 -4.93 17.38 -4.51
C ILE A 160 -6.38 16.91 -4.64
N TYR A 161 -6.57 15.76 -5.28
CA TYR A 161 -7.85 15.08 -5.44
C TYR A 161 -7.76 13.63 -4.97
N LEU A 162 -8.89 13.08 -4.51
CA LEU A 162 -8.98 11.67 -4.16
C LEU A 162 -9.31 10.86 -5.42
N ALA A 163 -8.62 9.74 -5.63
CA ALA A 163 -8.81 8.87 -6.80
C ALA A 163 -10.24 8.30 -6.90
N ASN A 164 -10.91 8.10 -5.76
CA ASN A 164 -12.31 7.71 -5.65
C ASN A 164 -13.24 8.88 -5.28
N GLY A 165 -12.76 10.11 -5.46
CA GLY A 165 -13.53 11.33 -5.22
C GLY A 165 -14.45 11.69 -6.39
N ASN A 166 -15.11 12.84 -6.26
CA ASN A 166 -16.13 13.28 -7.24
C ASN A 166 -15.55 13.94 -8.50
N VAL A 167 -14.24 14.19 -8.56
CA VAL A 167 -13.59 14.89 -9.67
C VAL A 167 -12.61 13.95 -10.34
N SER A 168 -12.93 13.49 -11.54
CA SER A 168 -12.03 12.68 -12.35
C SER A 168 -10.91 13.53 -12.99
N ILE A 169 -9.86 12.88 -13.49
CA ILE A 169 -8.80 13.53 -14.27
C ILE A 169 -9.40 14.21 -15.52
N ALA A 170 -10.33 13.53 -16.19
CA ALA A 170 -11.03 14.05 -17.37
C ALA A 170 -11.89 15.28 -17.03
N ASP A 171 -12.63 15.27 -15.91
CA ASP A 171 -13.42 16.44 -15.47
C ASP A 171 -12.52 17.65 -15.20
N TRP A 172 -11.40 17.45 -14.50
CA TRP A 172 -10.46 18.52 -14.22
C TRP A 172 -9.83 19.06 -15.51
N LEU A 173 -9.35 18.18 -16.40
CA LEU A 173 -8.78 18.59 -17.69
C LEU A 173 -9.82 19.33 -18.56
N GLY A 174 -11.06 18.84 -18.63
CA GLY A 174 -12.16 19.47 -19.38
C GLY A 174 -12.53 20.87 -18.89
N SER A 175 -12.28 21.19 -17.61
CA SER A 175 -12.49 22.53 -17.06
C SER A 175 -11.31 23.50 -17.26
N ARG A 176 -10.13 22.99 -17.62
CA ARG A 176 -8.87 23.76 -17.71
C ARG A 176 -8.35 23.91 -19.14
N VAL A 177 -8.68 22.97 -20.01
CA VAL A 177 -8.18 22.89 -21.39
C VAL A 177 -9.31 23.24 -22.36
N HIS A 178 -9.01 24.04 -23.37
CA HIS A 178 -9.97 24.38 -24.42
C HIS A 178 -10.45 23.13 -25.19
N LEU A 179 -11.67 23.19 -25.72
CA LEU A 179 -12.24 22.15 -26.57
C LEU A 179 -11.34 21.87 -27.80
N ASP A 180 -11.40 20.64 -28.30
CA ASP A 180 -10.65 20.10 -29.45
C ASP A 180 -9.12 20.08 -29.28
N LYS A 181 -8.63 20.17 -28.04
CA LYS A 181 -7.21 20.09 -27.72
C LYS A 181 -6.77 18.69 -27.32
N ARG A 182 -5.45 18.48 -27.33
CA ARG A 182 -4.82 17.18 -27.13
C ARG A 182 -4.27 17.05 -25.72
N VAL A 183 -4.49 15.90 -25.10
CA VAL A 183 -3.91 15.50 -23.81
C VAL A 183 -2.94 14.35 -24.07
N GLY A 184 -1.68 14.51 -23.67
CA GLY A 184 -0.65 13.49 -23.84
C GLY A 184 -0.53 12.57 -22.63
N ALA A 185 -0.26 11.29 -22.86
CA ALA A 185 0.15 10.35 -21.83
C ALA A 185 1.13 9.32 -22.42
N ASP A 186 2.05 8.83 -21.60
CA ASP A 186 3.00 7.78 -22.00
C ASP A 186 2.30 6.40 -21.95
N PRO A 187 2.08 5.73 -23.09
CA PRO A 187 1.33 4.47 -23.12
C PRO A 187 2.07 3.31 -22.42
N HIS A 188 3.38 3.43 -22.17
CA HIS A 188 4.12 2.40 -21.44
C HIS A 188 3.76 2.38 -19.96
N LEU A 189 3.40 3.54 -19.40
CA LEU A 189 3.18 3.73 -17.96
C LEU A 189 1.71 3.59 -17.55
N VAL A 190 0.80 3.44 -18.51
CA VAL A 190 -0.65 3.44 -18.28
C VAL A 190 -1.23 2.04 -18.57
N PRO A 191 -1.98 1.44 -17.63
CA PRO A 191 -2.71 0.20 -17.90
C PRO A 191 -3.75 0.39 -19.01
N HIS A 192 -3.92 -0.61 -19.88
CA HIS A 192 -4.84 -0.52 -21.02
C HIS A 192 -6.27 -0.18 -20.61
N TYR A 193 -6.81 -0.85 -19.59
CA TYR A 193 -8.19 -0.60 -19.12
C TYR A 193 -8.41 0.87 -18.72
N LEU A 194 -7.39 1.49 -18.09
CA LEU A 194 -7.44 2.87 -17.64
C LEU A 194 -7.26 3.83 -18.81
N TRP A 195 -6.41 3.49 -19.78
CA TRP A 195 -6.28 4.24 -21.03
C TRP A 195 -7.62 4.31 -21.77
N ALA A 196 -8.30 3.17 -21.95
CA ALA A 196 -9.61 3.09 -22.60
C ALA A 196 -10.71 3.82 -21.82
N GLN A 197 -10.59 3.90 -20.49
CA GLN A 197 -11.45 4.74 -19.67
C GLN A 197 -11.21 6.24 -19.95
N TRP A 198 -9.95 6.70 -19.87
CA TRP A 198 -9.61 8.10 -20.11
C TRP A 198 -9.91 8.55 -21.53
N GLU A 199 -9.72 7.69 -22.53
CA GLU A 199 -10.05 8.02 -23.92
C GLU A 199 -11.52 8.38 -24.07
N ARG A 200 -12.43 7.56 -23.50
CA ARG A 200 -13.88 7.84 -23.49
C ARG A 200 -14.23 9.10 -22.68
N GLU A 201 -13.73 9.19 -21.45
CA GLU A 201 -14.05 10.32 -20.56
C GLU A 201 -13.53 11.66 -21.10
N LEU A 202 -12.37 11.67 -21.78
CA LEU A 202 -11.83 12.88 -22.41
C LEU A 202 -12.57 13.23 -23.71
N GLU A 203 -12.98 12.23 -24.49
CA GLU A 203 -13.80 12.44 -25.69
C GLU A 203 -15.13 13.10 -25.34
N ASP A 204 -15.76 12.72 -24.22
CA ASP A 204 -16.97 13.38 -23.68
C ASP A 204 -16.74 14.86 -23.31
N LYS A 205 -15.49 15.28 -23.13
CA LYS A 205 -15.08 16.68 -22.91
C LYS A 205 -14.56 17.36 -24.19
N PHE A 206 -14.70 16.72 -25.35
CA PHE A 206 -14.13 17.16 -26.62
C PHE A 206 -12.60 17.29 -26.57
N LEU A 207 -11.92 16.45 -25.80
CA LEU A 207 -10.46 16.38 -25.71
C LEU A 207 -9.95 15.08 -26.32
N LYS A 208 -8.79 15.12 -26.97
CA LYS A 208 -8.18 13.94 -27.61
C LYS A 208 -6.99 13.42 -26.82
N LEU A 209 -7.08 12.21 -26.29
CA LEU A 209 -5.94 11.51 -25.70
C LEU A 209 -4.95 11.08 -26.78
N VAL A 210 -3.65 11.33 -26.57
CA VAL A 210 -2.59 11.00 -27.54
C VAL A 210 -1.40 10.33 -26.87
N LYS A 211 -0.86 9.33 -27.59
CA LYS A 211 0.31 8.55 -27.16
C LYS A 211 1.59 9.38 -27.26
N VAL A 212 2.30 9.44 -26.14
CA VAL A 212 3.56 10.15 -25.97
C VAL A 212 4.66 9.15 -25.62
N ASN A 213 5.23 8.48 -26.64
CA ASN A 213 6.22 7.41 -26.43
C ASN A 213 7.57 7.88 -25.86
N ASN A 214 7.92 9.16 -26.08
CA ASN A 214 9.08 9.78 -25.45
C ASN A 214 8.58 10.57 -24.24
N ASN A 215 8.87 10.06 -23.05
CA ASN A 215 8.42 10.66 -21.80
C ASN A 215 9.00 12.07 -21.63
N LEU A 216 8.14 13.06 -21.39
CA LEU A 216 8.58 14.46 -21.33
C LEU A 216 9.40 14.76 -20.06
N VAL A 217 9.18 13.99 -18.99
CA VAL A 217 9.96 14.11 -17.76
C VAL A 217 11.40 13.67 -17.99
N ASP A 218 11.61 12.62 -18.78
CA ASP A 218 12.97 12.14 -19.09
C ASP A 218 13.80 13.21 -19.83
N LEU A 219 13.16 14.03 -20.66
CA LEU A 219 13.81 15.12 -21.40
C LEU A 219 14.30 16.24 -20.47
N ILE A 220 13.50 16.61 -19.47
CA ILE A 220 13.88 17.65 -18.49
C ILE A 220 14.76 17.11 -17.36
N TRP A 221 14.75 15.79 -17.11
CA TRP A 221 15.65 15.15 -16.16
C TRP A 221 17.05 15.03 -16.75
N GLY A 222 17.14 14.76 -18.07
CA GLY A 222 18.39 14.83 -18.82
C GLY A 222 19.48 13.95 -18.20
N ALA A 223 20.67 14.53 -18.03
CA ALA A 223 21.84 13.83 -17.48
C ALA A 223 21.76 13.56 -15.97
N GLU A 224 20.87 14.22 -15.23
CA GLU A 224 20.67 13.97 -13.79
C GLU A 224 19.83 12.71 -13.53
N ARG A 225 19.25 12.11 -14.57
CA ARG A 225 18.47 10.87 -14.44
C ARG A 225 19.40 9.74 -14.00
N PRO A 226 19.10 9.04 -12.88
CA PRO A 226 19.94 7.95 -12.42
C PRO A 226 20.19 6.89 -13.51
N GLU A 227 21.45 6.48 -13.65
CA GLU A 227 21.81 5.36 -14.53
C GLU A 227 21.21 4.05 -14.00
N GLN A 228 21.13 3.05 -14.89
CA GLN A 228 20.83 1.70 -14.46
C GLN A 228 21.96 1.17 -13.56
N PRO A 229 21.66 0.63 -12.38
CA PRO A 229 22.69 0.03 -11.55
C PRO A 229 23.34 -1.16 -12.27
N LYS A 230 24.66 -1.07 -12.53
CA LYS A 230 25.42 -2.10 -13.25
C LYS A 230 25.63 -3.39 -12.44
N ASN A 231 25.36 -3.36 -11.14
CA ASN A 231 25.51 -4.49 -10.22
C ASN A 231 24.22 -5.32 -10.06
N GLN A 232 23.12 -4.91 -10.69
CA GLN A 232 21.88 -5.67 -10.71
C GLN A 232 21.99 -6.84 -11.68
N VAL A 233 22.09 -8.05 -11.14
CA VAL A 233 22.22 -9.28 -11.93
C VAL A 233 21.11 -10.28 -11.61
N ILE A 234 20.79 -11.12 -12.58
CA ILE A 234 19.81 -12.20 -12.42
C ILE A 234 20.41 -13.25 -11.48
N GLN A 235 19.60 -13.76 -10.56
CA GLN A 235 19.94 -14.86 -9.66
C GLN A 235 18.95 -16.01 -9.86
N VAL A 236 19.44 -17.24 -9.84
CA VAL A 236 18.59 -18.44 -9.86
C VAL A 236 18.01 -18.66 -8.47
N GLN A 237 16.69 -18.83 -8.40
CA GLN A 237 16.04 -19.38 -7.21
C GLN A 237 16.19 -20.91 -7.25
N ALA A 238 16.98 -21.45 -6.33
CA ALA A 238 17.19 -22.90 -6.26
C ALA A 238 15.86 -23.66 -6.07
N ARG A 239 15.78 -24.87 -6.63
CA ARG A 239 14.59 -25.73 -6.55
C ARG A 239 14.15 -26.00 -5.10
N GLU A 240 15.10 -26.10 -4.17
CA GLU A 240 14.79 -26.31 -2.74
C GLU A 240 13.95 -25.17 -2.12
N PHE A 241 13.97 -23.97 -2.71
CA PHE A 241 13.13 -22.85 -2.30
C PHE A 241 11.88 -22.69 -3.18
N ALA A 242 12.00 -22.98 -4.48
CA ALA A 242 10.88 -22.86 -5.42
C ALA A 242 9.92 -24.07 -5.39
N GLY A 243 10.35 -25.22 -4.85
CA GLY A 243 9.63 -26.49 -4.78
C GLY A 243 9.46 -27.25 -6.11
N GLU A 244 9.37 -26.52 -7.22
CA GLU A 244 9.17 -27.09 -8.56
C GLU A 244 10.14 -26.50 -9.58
N ASN A 245 10.39 -27.22 -10.68
CA ASN A 245 11.22 -26.70 -11.75
C ASN A 245 10.43 -25.69 -12.60
N TRP A 246 11.13 -24.74 -13.20
CA TRP A 246 10.50 -23.74 -14.06
C TRP A 246 9.84 -24.38 -15.31
N GLN A 247 10.38 -25.50 -15.80
CA GLN A 247 9.79 -26.26 -16.91
C GLN A 247 8.41 -26.83 -16.57
N ASP A 248 8.21 -27.27 -15.32
CA ASP A 248 6.90 -27.75 -14.86
C ASP A 248 5.86 -26.61 -14.88
N LYS A 249 6.28 -25.41 -14.44
CA LYS A 249 5.45 -24.19 -14.50
C LYS A 249 5.09 -23.80 -15.93
N ILE A 250 6.04 -23.83 -16.86
CA ILE A 250 5.79 -23.54 -18.27
C ILE A 250 4.82 -24.55 -18.90
N ARG A 251 4.98 -25.85 -18.61
CA ARG A 251 4.04 -26.88 -19.08
C ARG A 251 2.63 -26.66 -18.56
N GLU A 252 2.48 -26.30 -17.28
CA GLU A 252 1.19 -25.96 -16.69
C GLU A 252 0.58 -24.70 -17.33
N LEU A 253 1.39 -23.68 -17.60
CA LEU A 253 0.95 -22.48 -18.32
C LEU A 253 0.44 -22.83 -19.73
N ARG A 254 1.22 -23.61 -20.50
CA ARG A 254 0.83 -24.07 -21.86
C ARG A 254 -0.49 -24.81 -21.87
N ARG A 255 -0.73 -25.68 -20.87
CA ARG A 255 -2.01 -26.39 -20.70
C ARG A 255 -3.17 -25.41 -20.48
N ARG A 256 -2.98 -24.35 -19.69
CA ARG A 256 -3.99 -23.31 -19.45
C ARG A 256 -4.23 -22.46 -20.70
N LEU A 257 -3.18 -22.12 -21.45
CA LEU A 257 -3.32 -21.41 -22.73
C LEU A 257 -4.11 -22.24 -23.75
N ALA A 258 -3.82 -23.53 -23.85
CA ALA A 258 -4.57 -24.45 -24.71
C ALA A 258 -6.06 -24.51 -24.33
N HIS A 259 -6.37 -24.55 -23.03
CA HIS A 259 -7.76 -24.52 -22.54
C HIS A 259 -8.50 -23.21 -22.88
N LEU A 260 -7.79 -22.08 -22.86
CA LEU A 260 -8.32 -20.76 -23.27
C LEU A 260 -8.35 -20.56 -24.80
N GLY A 261 -7.80 -21.52 -25.55
CA GLY A 261 -7.63 -21.42 -27.01
C GLY A 261 -6.69 -20.28 -27.42
N CYS A 262 -5.67 -19.98 -26.61
CA CYS A 262 -4.67 -18.95 -26.90
C CYS A 262 -3.39 -19.60 -27.45
N ASP A 263 -2.85 -19.00 -28.51
CA ASP A 263 -1.62 -19.47 -29.17
C ASP A 263 -0.38 -19.05 -28.37
N ALA A 264 -0.44 -17.88 -27.73
CA ALA A 264 0.62 -17.32 -26.91
C ALA A 264 0.09 -16.43 -25.79
N MET A 265 0.96 -16.13 -24.82
CA MET A 265 0.74 -15.13 -23.78
C MET A 265 1.92 -14.18 -23.71
N VAL A 266 1.64 -12.88 -23.63
CA VAL A 266 2.64 -11.85 -23.30
C VAL A 266 2.59 -11.62 -21.79
N VAL A 267 3.70 -11.88 -21.11
CA VAL A 267 3.84 -11.71 -19.65
C VAL A 267 4.61 -10.42 -19.38
N THR A 268 3.93 -9.47 -18.73
CA THR A 268 4.47 -8.14 -18.39
C THR A 268 4.76 -7.97 -16.91
N SER A 269 4.06 -8.69 -16.04
CA SER A 269 4.25 -8.63 -14.59
C SER A 269 5.58 -9.26 -14.21
N LEU A 270 6.47 -8.47 -13.59
CA LEU A 270 7.82 -8.94 -13.22
C LEU A 270 7.77 -10.08 -12.19
N THR A 271 6.75 -10.06 -11.33
CA THR A 271 6.53 -11.10 -10.32
C THR A 271 6.14 -12.44 -10.95
N GLU A 272 5.37 -12.40 -12.05
CA GLU A 272 5.00 -13.60 -12.81
C GLU A 272 6.19 -14.18 -13.56
N ILE A 273 7.02 -13.33 -14.18
CA ILE A 273 8.25 -13.77 -14.88
C ILE A 273 9.24 -14.40 -13.90
N ALA A 274 9.46 -13.76 -12.75
CA ALA A 274 10.32 -14.28 -11.69
C ALA A 274 9.85 -15.66 -11.19
N TYR A 275 8.55 -15.82 -10.97
CA TYR A 275 7.96 -17.10 -10.57
C TYR A 275 8.10 -18.16 -11.67
N LEU A 276 7.73 -17.84 -12.90
CA LEU A 276 7.72 -18.79 -14.02
C LEU A 276 9.10 -19.37 -14.29
N LEU A 277 10.13 -18.53 -14.30
CA LEU A 277 11.49 -18.91 -14.68
C LEU A 277 12.39 -19.29 -13.48
N ASN A 278 11.86 -19.28 -12.25
CA ASN A 278 12.64 -19.44 -11.02
C ASN A 278 13.87 -18.51 -10.98
N ILE A 279 13.68 -17.24 -11.32
CA ILE A 279 14.73 -16.22 -11.29
C ILE A 279 14.35 -15.08 -10.35
N ARG A 280 15.35 -14.38 -9.82
CA ARG A 280 15.21 -13.24 -8.90
C ARG A 280 16.21 -12.15 -9.25
N GLY A 281 15.91 -10.95 -8.80
CA GLY A 281 16.75 -9.76 -9.01
C GLY A 281 16.54 -8.72 -7.93
N THR A 282 17.09 -7.53 -8.15
CA THR A 282 17.00 -6.41 -7.22
C THR A 282 16.68 -5.11 -7.96
N ASP A 283 15.96 -5.21 -9.07
CA ASP A 283 15.68 -4.07 -9.96
C ASP A 283 14.62 -3.14 -9.38
N ILE A 284 13.65 -3.73 -8.69
CA ILE A 284 12.57 -3.00 -8.02
C ILE A 284 12.81 -3.05 -6.51
N PRO A 285 12.74 -1.90 -5.81
CA PRO A 285 12.84 -1.89 -4.36
C PRO A 285 11.83 -2.84 -3.72
N TYR A 286 12.27 -3.55 -2.69
CA TYR A 286 11.46 -4.43 -1.85
C TYR A 286 10.88 -5.69 -2.51
N THR A 287 10.93 -5.81 -3.84
CA THR A 287 10.38 -6.95 -4.58
C THR A 287 11.50 -7.59 -5.40
N PRO A 288 11.83 -8.88 -5.18
CA PRO A 288 13.04 -9.51 -5.72
C PRO A 288 12.88 -9.92 -7.21
N VAL A 289 12.70 -8.95 -8.09
CA VAL A 289 12.41 -9.17 -9.52
C VAL A 289 13.44 -8.52 -10.44
N VAL A 290 13.43 -8.94 -11.71
CA VAL A 290 14.28 -8.41 -12.78
C VAL A 290 13.38 -7.76 -13.82
N LYS A 291 13.63 -6.50 -14.17
CA LYS A 291 12.96 -5.81 -15.28
C LYS A 291 13.18 -6.59 -16.57
N SER A 292 12.10 -7.18 -17.06
CA SER A 292 12.09 -8.10 -18.18
C SER A 292 10.68 -8.30 -18.70
N TYR A 293 10.56 -8.80 -19.92
CA TYR A 293 9.31 -9.34 -20.44
C TYR A 293 9.48 -10.81 -20.81
N ALA A 294 8.38 -11.55 -20.89
CA ALA A 294 8.39 -12.89 -21.46
C ALA A 294 7.24 -13.08 -22.45
N ILE A 295 7.46 -13.92 -23.46
CA ILE A 295 6.41 -14.44 -24.32
C ILE A 295 6.47 -15.95 -24.30
N VAL A 296 5.35 -16.59 -23.98
CA VAL A 296 5.22 -18.05 -23.95
C VAL A 296 4.17 -18.47 -24.96
N SER A 297 4.59 -19.27 -25.95
CA SER A 297 3.68 -19.98 -26.86
C SER A 297 3.69 -21.48 -26.54
N GLN A 298 2.96 -22.28 -27.33
CA GLN A 298 3.03 -23.74 -27.23
C GLN A 298 4.43 -24.27 -27.55
N ASP A 299 5.17 -23.61 -28.43
CA ASP A 299 6.44 -24.11 -28.97
C ASP A 299 7.67 -23.28 -28.55
N ASP A 300 7.47 -22.05 -28.10
CA ASP A 300 8.56 -21.10 -27.85
C ASP A 300 8.44 -20.41 -26.50
N ILE A 301 9.61 -20.05 -25.95
CA ILE A 301 9.75 -19.22 -24.75
C ILE A 301 10.76 -18.12 -25.07
N PHE A 302 10.30 -16.88 -25.10
CA PHE A 302 11.17 -15.71 -25.26
C PHE A 302 11.30 -14.98 -23.94
N PHE A 303 12.54 -14.68 -23.54
CA PHE A 303 12.86 -13.91 -22.34
C PHE A 303 13.61 -12.65 -22.74
N TYR A 304 12.97 -11.49 -22.58
CA TYR A 304 13.50 -10.18 -22.97
C TYR A 304 14.09 -9.49 -21.75
N VAL A 305 15.40 -9.31 -21.73
CA VAL A 305 16.12 -8.70 -20.60
C VAL A 305 17.35 -7.96 -21.11
N ASP A 306 17.83 -7.00 -20.32
CA ASP A 306 19.14 -6.39 -20.56
C ASP A 306 20.23 -7.46 -20.42
N HIS A 307 20.99 -7.68 -21.50
CA HIS A 307 22.06 -8.69 -21.51
C HIS A 307 23.16 -8.41 -20.48
N GLY A 308 23.35 -7.16 -20.05
CA GLY A 308 24.29 -6.81 -18.99
C GLY A 308 23.94 -7.43 -17.63
N LYS A 309 22.72 -7.93 -17.44
CA LYS A 309 22.26 -8.55 -16.18
C LYS A 309 22.44 -10.06 -16.14
N ILE A 310 22.81 -10.69 -17.26
CA ILE A 310 22.96 -12.14 -17.35
C ILE A 310 24.20 -12.54 -16.54
N SER A 311 23.98 -13.21 -15.41
CA SER A 311 25.05 -13.74 -14.58
C SER A 311 25.49 -15.13 -15.06
N LEU A 312 26.64 -15.59 -14.55
CA LEU A 312 27.17 -16.91 -14.87
C LEU A 312 26.18 -18.01 -14.49
N GLY A 313 25.85 -18.91 -15.43
CA GLY A 313 25.00 -20.08 -15.20
C GLY A 313 23.51 -19.84 -15.47
N ILE A 314 23.10 -18.63 -15.84
CA ILE A 314 21.71 -18.36 -16.27
C ILE A 314 21.37 -19.07 -17.58
N ASP A 315 22.32 -19.10 -18.51
CA ASP A 315 22.28 -19.87 -19.75
C ASP A 315 22.05 -21.37 -19.50
N LEU A 316 22.75 -21.94 -18.50
CA LEU A 316 22.57 -23.32 -18.08
C LEU A 316 21.21 -23.55 -17.42
N HIS A 317 20.79 -22.65 -16.51
CA HIS A 317 19.51 -22.75 -15.81
C HIS A 317 18.32 -22.68 -16.77
N LEU A 318 18.33 -21.70 -17.68
CA LEU A 318 17.27 -21.47 -18.66
C LEU A 318 17.40 -22.35 -19.92
N ARG A 319 18.42 -23.21 -19.99
CA ARG A 319 18.70 -24.11 -21.12
C ARG A 319 18.65 -23.34 -22.44
N THR A 320 19.59 -22.43 -22.67
CA THR A 320 19.61 -21.63 -23.91
C THR A 320 20.22 -22.38 -25.09
N ASP A 321 21.04 -23.39 -24.83
CA ASP A 321 21.71 -24.22 -25.85
C ASP A 321 20.93 -25.52 -26.14
N CYS A 322 19.71 -25.37 -26.67
CA CYS A 322 18.86 -26.48 -27.09
C CYS A 322 17.94 -26.14 -28.27
N TYR A 323 17.24 -27.16 -28.78
CA TYR A 323 16.37 -27.06 -29.96
C TYR A 323 15.02 -27.76 -29.74
N ASN A 324 14.32 -27.45 -28.64
CA ASN A 324 12.98 -27.98 -28.32
C ASN A 324 12.08 -26.91 -27.68
N GLU A 325 10.83 -27.25 -27.39
CA GLU A 325 9.87 -26.31 -26.80
C GLU A 325 10.23 -25.82 -25.39
N ASP A 326 11.15 -26.49 -24.69
CA ASP A 326 11.61 -26.09 -23.36
C ASP A 326 12.87 -25.18 -23.43
N CYS A 327 13.21 -24.67 -24.61
CA CYS A 327 14.38 -23.84 -24.81
C CYS A 327 14.06 -22.34 -24.67
N VAL A 328 14.73 -21.65 -23.74
CA VAL A 328 14.53 -20.20 -23.56
C VAL A 328 15.41 -19.42 -24.53
N LYS A 329 14.77 -18.58 -25.33
CA LYS A 329 15.42 -17.64 -26.25
C LYS A 329 15.58 -16.29 -25.55
N ILE A 330 16.79 -16.03 -25.04
CA ILE A 330 17.12 -14.75 -24.42
C ILE A 330 17.32 -13.69 -25.52
N LYS A 331 16.66 -12.55 -25.35
CA LYS A 331 16.68 -11.42 -26.28
C LYS A 331 16.87 -10.11 -25.51
N GLU A 332 17.34 -9.08 -26.21
CA GLU A 332 17.48 -7.74 -25.63
C GLU A 332 16.12 -7.18 -25.22
N TYR A 333 16.07 -6.45 -24.10
CA TYR A 333 14.84 -5.96 -23.47
C TYR A 333 13.87 -5.27 -24.45
N HIS A 334 14.39 -4.41 -25.33
CA HIS A 334 13.60 -3.65 -26.31
C HIS A 334 13.18 -4.44 -27.56
N GLN A 335 13.71 -5.64 -27.80
CA GLN A 335 13.34 -6.46 -28.96
C GLN A 335 11.90 -7.01 -28.88
N ILE A 336 11.29 -6.96 -27.70
CA ILE A 336 9.87 -7.34 -27.55
C ILE A 336 8.96 -6.59 -28.52
N TRP A 337 9.20 -5.30 -28.75
CA TRP A 337 8.32 -4.48 -29.57
C TRP A 337 8.31 -4.91 -31.03
N SER A 338 9.47 -5.27 -31.58
CA SER A 338 9.56 -5.83 -32.94
C SER A 338 8.96 -7.22 -33.00
N ASP A 339 9.27 -8.07 -32.03
CA ASP A 339 8.83 -9.46 -32.03
C ASP A 339 7.31 -9.59 -31.90
N ILE A 340 6.67 -8.82 -30.99
CA ILE A 340 5.21 -8.80 -30.86
C ILE A 340 4.56 -8.47 -32.21
N ARG A 341 5.05 -7.44 -32.91
CA ARG A 341 4.50 -7.05 -34.22
C ARG A 341 4.69 -8.13 -35.29
N THR A 342 5.80 -8.88 -35.24
CA THR A 342 6.07 -9.98 -36.16
C THR A 342 5.17 -11.18 -35.87
N TYR A 343 5.13 -11.65 -34.62
CA TYR A 343 4.37 -12.86 -34.26
C TYR A 343 2.86 -12.63 -34.22
N ALA A 344 2.40 -11.40 -33.98
CA ALA A 344 0.99 -11.03 -34.10
C ALA A 344 0.43 -11.22 -35.53
N GLN A 345 1.29 -11.39 -36.55
CA GLN A 345 0.85 -11.75 -37.90
C GLN A 345 0.54 -13.24 -38.06
N ILE A 346 0.98 -14.07 -37.12
CA ILE A 346 0.91 -15.54 -37.18
C ILE A 346 -0.09 -16.05 -36.14
N TRP A 347 -0.06 -15.51 -34.92
CA TRP A 347 -1.00 -15.87 -33.87
C TRP A 347 -2.40 -15.35 -34.15
N LYS A 348 -3.40 -16.18 -33.81
CA LYS A 348 -4.82 -15.84 -33.93
C LYS A 348 -5.37 -15.30 -32.62
N ARG A 349 -4.87 -15.79 -31.48
CA ARG A 349 -5.33 -15.43 -30.14
C ARG A 349 -4.14 -15.28 -29.20
N VAL A 350 -3.89 -14.07 -28.73
CA VAL A 350 -2.81 -13.73 -27.80
C VAL A 350 -3.41 -13.31 -26.47
N LEU A 351 -3.06 -14.01 -25.40
CA LEU A 351 -3.47 -13.66 -24.05
C LEU A 351 -2.62 -12.51 -23.52
N VAL A 352 -3.28 -11.48 -23.01
CA VAL A 352 -2.68 -10.42 -22.20
C VAL A 352 -3.38 -10.35 -20.84
N SER A 353 -2.64 -9.98 -19.81
CA SER A 353 -3.17 -9.96 -18.44
C SER A 353 -4.20 -8.84 -18.28
N ALA A 354 -5.40 -9.20 -17.84
CA ALA A 354 -6.42 -8.27 -17.35
C ALA A 354 -6.17 -7.92 -15.86
N PRO A 355 -6.68 -6.77 -15.37
CA PRO A 355 -6.49 -6.36 -13.97
C PRO A 355 -7.00 -7.40 -12.96
N CYS A 356 -6.23 -7.61 -11.89
CA CYS A 356 -6.58 -8.52 -10.80
C CYS A 356 -6.07 -7.98 -9.47
N VAL A 357 -6.99 -7.41 -8.68
CA VAL A 357 -6.71 -6.85 -7.34
C VAL A 357 -5.59 -5.81 -7.35
N GLN A 358 -4.35 -6.17 -6.99
CA GLN A 358 -3.18 -5.27 -6.99
C GLN A 358 -2.44 -5.24 -8.33
N ASP A 359 -2.65 -6.23 -9.21
CA ASP A 359 -2.06 -6.27 -10.54
C ASP A 359 -2.94 -5.46 -11.51
N LEU A 360 -2.33 -4.46 -12.14
CA LEU A 360 -3.02 -3.53 -13.04
C LEU A 360 -3.21 -4.10 -14.46
N GLY A 361 -2.69 -5.30 -14.73
CA GLY A 361 -2.76 -5.96 -16.03
C GLY A 361 -1.71 -5.45 -17.00
N THR A 362 -2.10 -5.30 -18.27
CA THR A 362 -1.18 -4.98 -19.37
C THR A 362 -1.17 -3.49 -19.67
N SER A 363 -0.01 -2.93 -20.03
CA SER A 363 0.11 -1.52 -20.43
C SER A 363 -0.49 -1.27 -21.82
N GLU A 364 -0.93 -0.03 -22.07
CA GLU A 364 -1.47 0.39 -23.36
C GLU A 364 -0.45 0.17 -24.49
N ALA A 365 0.84 0.34 -24.22
CA ALA A 365 1.90 0.12 -25.21
C ALA A 365 1.93 -1.34 -25.69
N ILE A 366 1.79 -2.31 -24.80
CA ILE A 366 1.76 -3.74 -25.17
C ILE A 366 0.46 -4.06 -25.90
N TYR A 367 -0.69 -3.63 -25.36
CA TYR A 367 -2.00 -3.89 -25.97
C TYR A 367 -2.05 -3.36 -27.41
N SER A 368 -1.64 -2.10 -27.62
CA SER A 368 -1.70 -1.45 -28.93
C SER A 368 -0.57 -1.82 -29.89
N SER A 369 0.38 -2.65 -29.46
CA SER A 369 1.39 -3.24 -30.35
C SER A 369 0.84 -4.39 -31.20
N MET A 370 -0.41 -4.81 -30.95
CA MET A 370 -1.09 -5.90 -31.64
C MET A 370 -2.45 -5.44 -32.19
N PRO A 371 -2.98 -6.09 -33.24
CA PRO A 371 -4.36 -5.86 -33.67
C PRO A 371 -5.35 -6.27 -32.58
N GLY A 372 -6.29 -5.38 -32.21
CA GLY A 372 -7.24 -5.66 -31.14
C GLY A 372 -8.10 -6.91 -31.34
N GLN A 373 -8.30 -7.38 -32.59
CA GLN A 373 -9.12 -8.58 -32.86
C GLN A 373 -8.46 -9.89 -32.41
N ILE A 374 -7.14 -9.92 -32.23
CA ILE A 374 -6.42 -11.12 -31.80
C ILE A 374 -6.14 -11.13 -30.29
N VAL A 375 -6.32 -10.00 -29.61
CA VAL A 375 -6.01 -9.86 -28.19
C VAL A 375 -7.14 -10.43 -27.34
N VAL A 376 -6.79 -11.32 -26.42
CA VAL A 376 -7.69 -11.87 -25.41
C VAL A 376 -7.26 -11.30 -24.06
N GLU A 377 -8.09 -10.44 -23.47
CA GLU A 377 -7.89 -9.95 -22.12
C GLU A 377 -8.50 -10.93 -21.12
N TYR A 378 -7.66 -11.52 -20.27
CA TYR A 378 -8.10 -12.41 -19.21
C TYR A 378 -7.14 -12.36 -18.03
N ILE A 379 -7.62 -12.66 -16.83
CA ILE A 379 -6.77 -12.68 -15.63
C ILE A 379 -5.67 -13.71 -15.83
N SER A 380 -4.41 -13.30 -15.61
CA SER A 380 -3.26 -14.18 -15.81
C SER A 380 -3.44 -15.52 -15.07
N PRO A 381 -3.31 -16.66 -15.76
CA PRO A 381 -3.33 -17.97 -15.12
C PRO A 381 -2.18 -18.14 -14.11
N ILE A 382 -1.08 -17.41 -14.29
CA ILE A 382 0.13 -17.49 -13.47
C ILE A 382 -0.15 -16.94 -12.07
N ILE A 383 -1.03 -15.94 -11.93
CA ILE A 383 -1.50 -15.43 -10.63
C ILE A 383 -2.01 -16.57 -9.75
N PHE A 384 -2.86 -17.44 -10.28
CA PHE A 384 -3.40 -18.56 -9.50
C PHE A 384 -2.40 -19.69 -9.27
N MET A 385 -1.43 -19.86 -10.17
CA MET A 385 -0.36 -20.85 -10.00
C MET A 385 0.54 -20.46 -8.81
N ARG A 386 0.98 -19.20 -8.76
CA ARG A 386 1.86 -18.72 -7.68
C ARG A 386 1.13 -18.44 -6.36
N ALA A 387 -0.15 -18.08 -6.40
CA ALA A 387 -0.90 -17.82 -5.16
C ALA A 387 -1.02 -19.09 -4.31
N GLN A 388 -1.17 -20.26 -4.94
CA GLN A 388 -1.23 -21.55 -4.26
C GLN A 388 0.17 -22.14 -4.05
N LYS A 389 0.78 -21.84 -2.90
CA LYS A 389 2.14 -22.28 -2.58
C LYS A 389 2.21 -23.80 -2.50
N ASN A 390 3.25 -24.39 -3.10
CA ASN A 390 3.53 -25.82 -2.94
C ASN A 390 4.07 -26.14 -1.52
N SER A 391 4.28 -27.41 -1.20
CA SER A 391 4.69 -27.83 0.15
C SER A 391 6.05 -27.25 0.59
N ASP A 392 6.99 -27.11 -0.35
CA ASP A 392 8.33 -26.59 -0.05
C ASP A 392 8.26 -25.07 0.16
N GLU A 393 7.49 -24.35 -0.66
CA GLU A 393 7.21 -22.92 -0.46
C GLU A 393 6.46 -22.67 0.85
N GLN A 394 5.47 -23.50 1.22
CA GLN A 394 4.76 -23.41 2.50
C GLN A 394 5.73 -23.57 3.68
N ALA A 395 6.59 -24.59 3.65
CA ALA A 395 7.60 -24.81 4.68
C ALA A 395 8.63 -23.66 4.73
N GLY A 396 9.02 -23.14 3.57
CA GLY A 396 9.90 -21.99 3.44
C GLY A 396 9.30 -20.72 4.05
N MET A 397 8.05 -20.41 3.74
CA MET A 397 7.32 -19.28 4.30
C MET A 397 7.28 -19.32 5.83
N ARG A 398 6.93 -20.47 6.42
CA ARG A 398 6.94 -20.63 7.88
C ARG A 398 8.34 -20.38 8.47
N LYS A 399 9.38 -20.92 7.84
CA LYS A 399 10.78 -20.73 8.28
C LYS A 399 11.24 -19.28 8.17
N ALA A 400 10.86 -18.57 7.11
CA ALA A 400 11.14 -17.14 6.97
C ALA A 400 10.51 -16.32 8.11
N HIS A 401 9.26 -16.62 8.48
CA HIS A 401 8.57 -15.94 9.57
C HIS A 401 9.14 -16.27 10.95
N ILE A 402 9.66 -17.49 11.18
CA ILE A 402 10.38 -17.82 12.43
C ILE A 402 11.62 -16.95 12.58
N ARG A 403 12.42 -16.79 11.50
CA ARG A 403 13.61 -15.92 11.53
C ARG A 403 13.24 -14.46 11.73
N ASP A 404 12.20 -14.01 11.05
CA ASP A 404 11.73 -12.62 11.18
C ASP A 404 11.20 -12.34 12.58
N GLY A 405 10.49 -13.30 13.18
CA GLY A 405 10.02 -13.21 14.55
C GLY A 405 11.17 -13.13 15.57
N ALA A 406 12.23 -13.91 15.35
CA ALA A 406 13.46 -13.82 16.14
C ALA A 406 14.14 -12.45 16.00
N ALA A 407 14.22 -11.90 14.78
CA ALA A 407 14.78 -10.58 14.52
C ALA A 407 14.02 -9.45 15.23
N ILE A 408 12.69 -9.48 15.22
CA ILE A 408 11.88 -8.49 15.95
C ILE A 408 12.08 -8.62 17.46
N CYS A 409 12.11 -9.85 18.01
CA CYS A 409 12.38 -10.06 19.42
C CYS A 409 13.76 -9.54 19.82
N GLU A 410 14.78 -9.76 18.97
CA GLU A 410 16.13 -9.26 19.18
C GLU A 410 16.17 -7.73 19.17
N SER A 411 15.61 -7.09 18.13
CA SER A 411 15.52 -5.64 18.01
C SER A 411 14.85 -5.01 19.24
N MET A 412 13.66 -5.48 19.60
CA MET A 412 12.90 -4.91 20.71
C MET A 412 13.56 -5.16 22.07
N SER A 413 14.13 -6.34 22.30
CA SER A 413 14.86 -6.64 23.53
C SER A 413 16.10 -5.76 23.71
N ASN A 414 16.77 -5.41 22.60
CA ASN A 414 17.93 -4.55 22.60
C ASN A 414 17.54 -3.10 22.85
N MET A 415 16.51 -2.62 22.15
CA MET A 415 15.96 -1.28 22.31
C MET A 415 15.46 -1.02 23.74
N GLU A 416 14.63 -1.91 24.30
CA GLU A 416 14.12 -1.75 25.68
C GLU A 416 15.25 -1.68 26.72
N ALA A 417 16.34 -2.43 26.53
CA ALA A 417 17.48 -2.42 27.44
C ALA A 417 18.28 -1.11 27.41
N ARG A 418 18.22 -0.36 26.31
CA ARG A 418 18.97 0.88 26.06
C ARG A 418 18.08 2.14 26.08
N PHE A 419 16.77 1.98 26.26
CA PHE A 419 15.81 3.06 26.10
C PHE A 419 16.05 4.24 27.06
N GLN A 420 16.44 3.94 28.30
CA GLN A 420 16.68 4.96 29.33
C GLN A 420 18.07 5.63 29.22
N THR A 421 19.00 5.05 28.46
CA THR A 421 20.39 5.52 28.38
C THR A 421 20.74 6.20 27.05
N GLU A 422 19.86 6.09 26.06
CA GLU A 422 20.09 6.62 24.72
C GLU A 422 18.87 7.40 24.24
N GLN A 423 19.10 8.39 23.38
CA GLN A 423 18.02 9.02 22.64
C GLN A 423 17.56 8.13 21.49
N TRP A 424 16.25 8.09 21.29
CA TRP A 424 15.58 7.28 20.28
C TRP A 424 14.74 8.19 19.40
N THR A 425 14.89 8.05 18.09
CA THR A 425 14.03 8.72 17.12
C THR A 425 13.43 7.68 16.19
N GLU A 426 12.39 8.04 15.45
CA GLU A 426 11.74 7.13 14.49
C GLU A 426 12.74 6.53 13.49
N GLU A 427 13.61 7.36 12.90
CA GLU A 427 14.65 6.89 11.96
C GLU A 427 15.72 6.00 12.63
N LYS A 428 16.07 6.24 13.89
CA LYS A 428 17.03 5.38 14.62
C LYS A 428 16.42 4.01 14.91
N ILE A 429 15.14 3.98 15.31
CA ILE A 429 14.40 2.73 15.54
C ILE A 429 14.26 1.95 14.23
N LYS A 430 13.91 2.65 13.14
CA LYS A 430 13.82 2.07 11.80
C LYS A 430 15.13 1.39 11.42
N TYR A 431 16.26 2.08 11.59
CA TYR A 431 17.58 1.51 11.34
C TYR A 431 17.87 0.23 12.15
N GLU A 432 17.59 0.23 13.46
CA GLU A 432 17.80 -0.95 14.31
C GLU A 432 16.92 -2.13 13.87
N VAL A 433 15.64 -1.90 13.62
CA VAL A 433 14.70 -2.95 13.16
C VAL A 433 15.17 -3.57 11.83
N GLU A 434 15.63 -2.73 10.89
CA GLU A 434 16.16 -3.19 9.61
C GLU A 434 17.49 -3.95 9.77
N LEU A 435 18.38 -3.47 10.65
CA LEU A 435 19.66 -4.10 10.94
C LEU A 435 19.48 -5.55 11.44
N TRP A 436 18.65 -5.74 12.46
CA TRP A 436 18.42 -7.07 13.05
C TRP A 436 17.74 -8.02 12.06
N ARG A 437 16.84 -7.51 11.23
CA ARG A 437 16.20 -8.29 10.17
C ARG A 437 17.19 -8.72 9.09
N LEU A 438 17.99 -7.80 8.58
CA LEU A 438 18.97 -8.07 7.52
C LEU A 438 20.14 -8.93 8.01
N SER A 439 20.36 -9.02 9.32
CA SER A 439 21.36 -9.93 9.92
C SER A 439 20.94 -11.42 9.86
N GLN A 440 19.66 -11.70 9.64
CA GLN A 440 19.14 -13.06 9.66
C GLN A 440 19.65 -13.89 8.47
N LYS A 441 19.81 -15.20 8.70
CA LYS A 441 20.22 -16.14 7.65
C LYS A 441 19.25 -16.08 6.47
N HIS A 442 19.82 -15.97 5.27
CA HIS A 442 19.12 -15.89 3.98
C HIS A 442 18.30 -14.61 3.75
N ALA A 443 18.41 -13.59 4.59
CA ALA A 443 17.85 -12.27 4.29
C ALA A 443 18.49 -11.70 2.99
N LYS A 444 17.65 -11.15 2.12
CA LYS A 444 18.01 -10.58 0.81
C LYS A 444 17.56 -9.13 0.63
N GLY A 445 16.86 -8.57 1.61
CA GLY A 445 16.35 -7.21 1.59
C GLY A 445 15.09 -7.07 2.43
N LEU A 446 14.54 -5.87 2.48
CA LEU A 446 13.22 -5.61 3.07
C LEU A 446 12.12 -5.96 2.06
N SER A 447 10.91 -6.28 2.53
CA SER A 447 9.75 -6.58 1.66
C SER A 447 8.79 -5.40 1.47
N LEU A 448 8.97 -4.34 2.27
CA LEU A 448 8.26 -3.07 2.19
C LEU A 448 9.11 -1.96 2.82
N ARG A 449 8.68 -0.70 2.66
CA ARG A 449 9.22 0.42 3.44
C ARG A 449 8.90 0.18 4.91
N THR A 450 9.93 0.15 5.77
CA THR A 450 9.73 0.09 7.21
C THR A 450 9.02 1.37 7.68
N VAL A 451 7.85 1.20 8.29
CA VAL A 451 7.09 2.25 8.95
C VAL A 451 7.46 2.22 10.43
N VAL A 452 7.93 3.35 10.93
CA VAL A 452 8.07 3.61 12.36
C VAL A 452 7.34 4.91 12.64
N ALA A 453 6.27 4.84 13.42
CA ALA A 453 5.39 5.96 13.67
C ALA A 453 5.12 6.08 15.17
N TYR A 454 5.48 7.22 15.75
CA TYR A 454 5.33 7.50 17.18
C TYR A 454 4.26 8.57 17.44
N GLY A 455 3.45 8.38 18.49
CA GLY A 455 2.45 9.36 18.91
C GLY A 455 1.50 9.74 17.78
N GLU A 456 1.37 11.03 17.47
CA GLU A 456 0.45 11.52 16.44
C GLU A 456 0.75 10.91 15.06
N HIS A 457 2.01 10.60 14.75
CA HIS A 457 2.36 9.93 13.49
C HIS A 457 1.78 8.52 13.41
N SER A 458 1.62 7.82 14.54
CA SER A 458 1.03 6.48 14.57
C SER A 458 -0.47 6.50 14.23
N ALA A 459 -1.14 7.65 14.37
CA ALA A 459 -2.51 7.85 13.92
C ALA A 459 -2.64 7.94 12.38
N LEU A 460 -1.52 7.94 11.65
CA LEU A 460 -1.45 8.00 10.19
C LEU A 460 -1.05 6.61 9.66
N PRO A 461 -2.00 5.82 9.11
CA PRO A 461 -1.76 4.41 8.77
C PRO A 461 -0.65 4.14 7.74
N TYR A 462 -0.19 5.18 7.05
CA TYR A 462 0.80 5.08 5.98
C TYR A 462 1.90 6.14 6.12
N TYR A 463 2.12 6.63 7.33
CA TYR A 463 3.23 7.51 7.62
C TYR A 463 4.55 6.83 7.27
N ILE A 464 5.44 7.57 6.61
CA ILE A 464 6.83 7.19 6.41
C ILE A 464 7.67 8.32 6.99
N SER A 465 8.48 7.98 7.98
CA SER A 465 9.41 8.92 8.59
C SER A 465 10.44 9.41 7.57
N SER A 466 10.84 10.66 7.74
CA SER A 466 11.83 11.34 6.93
C SER A 466 12.74 12.17 7.82
N ASN A 467 13.87 12.65 7.31
CA ASN A 467 14.73 13.56 8.07
C ASN A 467 14.02 14.85 8.52
N VAL A 468 12.94 15.25 7.85
CA VAL A 468 12.16 16.46 8.17
C VAL A 468 11.07 16.17 9.20
N THR A 469 10.50 14.97 9.19
CA THR A 469 9.40 14.57 10.09
C THR A 469 9.87 13.73 11.29
N ASN A 470 11.14 13.32 11.34
CA ASN A 470 11.69 12.48 12.39
C ASN A 470 11.58 13.16 13.76
N ILE A 471 10.85 12.53 14.66
CA ILE A 471 10.67 12.98 16.06
C ILE A 471 11.35 12.04 17.05
N GLU A 472 11.58 12.55 18.26
CA GLU A 472 12.04 11.77 19.40
C GLU A 472 10.92 10.87 19.94
N VAL A 473 11.27 9.62 20.26
CA VAL A 473 10.39 8.61 20.83
C VAL A 473 10.58 8.60 22.34
N SER A 474 9.52 8.97 23.06
CA SER A 474 9.48 8.94 24.53
C SER A 474 8.64 7.76 25.05
N ASP A 475 8.45 7.69 26.37
CA ASP A 475 7.67 6.65 27.04
C ASP A 475 6.17 7.00 27.15
N GLN A 476 5.75 8.13 26.56
CA GLN A 476 4.43 8.72 26.78
C GLN A 476 3.33 8.23 25.82
N SER A 477 3.69 7.70 24.65
CA SER A 477 2.72 7.33 23.63
C SER A 477 3.07 6.03 22.90
N LEU A 478 2.23 5.66 21.94
CA LEU A 478 2.34 4.41 21.19
C LEU A 478 3.37 4.53 20.06
N LEU A 479 4.05 3.40 19.82
CA LEU A 479 4.99 3.21 18.73
C LEU A 479 4.48 2.11 17.81
N VAL A 480 4.07 2.45 16.59
CA VAL A 480 3.73 1.49 15.55
C VAL A 480 4.99 1.18 14.74
N ILE A 481 5.32 -0.10 14.63
CA ILE A 481 6.36 -0.61 13.73
C ILE A 481 5.69 -1.57 12.76
N GLU A 482 5.73 -1.26 11.47
CA GLU A 482 5.36 -2.16 10.38
C GLU A 482 6.55 -2.38 9.46
N SER A 483 6.91 -3.65 9.27
CA SER A 483 8.15 -4.02 8.60
C SER A 483 8.10 -5.46 8.12
N GLY A 484 9.03 -5.83 7.24
CA GLY A 484 9.09 -7.18 6.70
C GLY A 484 10.37 -7.40 5.88
N GLY A 485 10.68 -8.67 5.62
CA GLY A 485 11.90 -9.11 4.97
C GLY A 485 11.65 -10.01 3.77
N GLN A 486 12.58 -9.96 2.83
CA GLN A 486 12.74 -10.92 1.76
C GLN A 486 13.79 -11.94 2.18
N TYR A 487 13.41 -13.21 2.26
CA TYR A 487 14.29 -14.34 2.53
C TYR A 487 14.28 -15.26 1.33
N LEU A 488 15.36 -16.02 1.11
CA LEU A 488 15.36 -17.05 0.04
C LEU A 488 14.17 -18.00 0.16
N GLU A 489 13.72 -18.27 1.38
CA GLU A 489 12.58 -19.14 1.67
C GLU A 489 11.20 -18.48 1.57
N GLY A 490 11.09 -17.15 1.62
CA GLY A 490 9.77 -16.52 1.77
C GLY A 490 9.81 -15.01 1.99
N THR A 491 8.62 -14.40 2.01
CA THR A 491 8.42 -12.97 2.25
C THR A 491 7.63 -12.79 3.53
N THR A 492 7.99 -11.80 4.36
CA THR A 492 7.28 -11.49 5.61
C THR A 492 6.65 -10.10 5.58
N ASP A 493 5.59 -9.91 6.36
CA ASP A 493 4.93 -8.63 6.60
C ASP A 493 4.32 -8.65 8.01
N VAL A 494 4.80 -7.81 8.91
CA VAL A 494 4.38 -7.78 10.32
C VAL A 494 4.24 -6.35 10.81
N SER A 495 3.17 -6.11 11.56
CA SER A 495 2.97 -4.87 12.30
C SER A 495 2.69 -5.14 13.77
N ARG A 496 3.36 -4.39 14.64
CA ARG A 496 3.15 -4.41 16.08
C ARG A 496 3.13 -2.98 16.61
N THR A 497 2.25 -2.75 17.58
CA THR A 497 2.24 -1.53 18.38
C THR A 497 2.83 -1.82 19.74
N PHE A 498 3.78 -1.00 20.17
CA PHE A 498 4.50 -1.08 21.44
C PHE A 498 4.29 0.19 22.27
N ILE A 499 4.66 0.10 23.54
CA ILE A 499 4.79 1.25 24.44
C ILE A 499 5.94 1.01 25.41
N PHE A 500 6.78 2.04 25.64
CA PHE A 500 7.87 1.94 26.62
C PHE A 500 7.40 2.24 28.05
N GLY A 501 6.52 3.24 28.23
CA GLY A 501 5.98 3.65 29.53
C GLY A 501 4.68 2.93 29.92
N GLU A 502 3.79 3.68 30.57
CA GLU A 502 2.50 3.19 31.07
C GLU A 502 1.35 3.66 30.16
N PRO A 503 0.55 2.74 29.60
CA PRO A 503 -0.50 3.12 28.66
C PRO A 503 -1.75 3.65 29.36
N THR A 504 -2.42 4.59 28.69
CA THR A 504 -3.72 5.10 29.11
C THR A 504 -4.82 4.04 28.91
N HIS A 505 -5.96 4.24 29.56
CA HIS A 505 -7.14 3.39 29.38
C HIS A 505 -7.59 3.36 27.90
N ASP A 506 -7.62 4.52 27.23
CA ASP A 506 -8.00 4.61 25.82
C ASP A 506 -7.06 3.82 24.91
N MET A 507 -5.75 3.89 25.15
CA MET A 507 -4.74 3.11 24.41
C MET A 507 -4.96 1.61 24.59
N LYS A 508 -5.21 1.15 25.84
CA LYS A 508 -5.50 -0.26 26.12
C LYS A 508 -6.79 -0.74 25.46
N LYS A 509 -7.86 0.06 25.53
CA LYS A 509 -9.14 -0.24 24.91
C LYS A 509 -8.99 -0.39 23.39
N ALA A 510 -8.38 0.59 22.73
CA ALA A 510 -8.13 0.57 21.29
C ALA A 510 -7.29 -0.66 20.88
N TYR A 511 -6.19 -0.92 21.59
CA TYR A 511 -5.32 -2.05 21.31
C TYR A 511 -6.04 -3.39 21.46
N THR A 512 -6.83 -3.53 22.52
CA THR A 512 -7.55 -4.77 22.80
C THR A 512 -8.63 -5.05 21.77
N SER A 513 -9.37 -4.02 21.32
CA SER A 513 -10.35 -4.15 20.23
C SER A 513 -9.70 -4.60 18.91
N VAL A 514 -8.55 -4.00 18.55
CA VAL A 514 -7.78 -4.37 17.35
C VAL A 514 -7.26 -5.80 17.45
N LEU A 515 -6.70 -6.19 18.59
CA LEU A 515 -6.19 -7.54 18.84
C LEU A 515 -7.31 -8.58 18.73
N ALA A 516 -8.46 -8.32 19.34
CA ALA A 516 -9.58 -9.25 19.34
C ALA A 516 -10.10 -9.55 17.92
N GLY A 517 -10.14 -8.54 17.03
CA GLY A 517 -10.50 -8.74 15.63
C GLY A 517 -9.56 -9.71 14.91
N ILE A 518 -8.24 -9.59 15.15
CA ILE A 518 -7.23 -10.47 14.55
C ILE A 518 -7.33 -11.90 15.11
N LEU A 519 -7.52 -12.05 16.42
CA LEU A 519 -7.69 -13.37 17.05
C LEU A 519 -8.92 -14.11 16.48
N HIS A 520 -10.02 -13.38 16.25
CA HIS A 520 -11.23 -13.95 15.65
C HIS A 520 -11.02 -14.42 14.22
N LEU A 521 -10.26 -13.68 13.41
CA LEU A 521 -9.94 -14.14 12.07
C LEU A 521 -9.02 -15.36 12.13
N ALA A 522 -7.94 -15.31 12.90
CA ALA A 522 -6.94 -16.38 12.97
C ALA A 522 -7.53 -17.75 13.36
N GLN A 523 -8.59 -17.80 14.18
CA GLN A 523 -9.23 -19.06 14.59
C GLN A 523 -10.28 -19.60 13.61
N LEU A 524 -10.61 -18.87 12.53
CA LEU A 524 -11.77 -19.17 11.70
C LEU A 524 -11.62 -20.54 11.02
N LYS A 525 -12.67 -21.36 11.14
CA LYS A 525 -12.90 -22.57 10.33
C LYS A 525 -14.14 -22.34 9.48
N PHE A 526 -14.03 -22.53 8.17
CA PHE A 526 -15.03 -22.03 7.23
C PHE A 526 -15.20 -22.93 6.00
N PRO A 527 -16.37 -22.89 5.33
CA PRO A 527 -16.59 -23.56 4.06
C PRO A 527 -15.60 -23.09 2.97
N ALA A 528 -15.11 -24.00 2.14
CA ALA A 528 -14.09 -23.69 1.12
C ALA A 528 -14.56 -22.72 0.01
N ASP A 529 -15.85 -22.44 -0.08
CA ASP A 529 -16.46 -21.47 -0.99
C ASP A 529 -16.64 -20.06 -0.37
N LEU A 530 -16.07 -19.80 0.81
CA LEU A 530 -16.04 -18.45 1.39
C LEU A 530 -15.06 -17.54 0.63
N LYS A 531 -15.51 -16.32 0.33
CA LYS A 531 -14.70 -15.32 -0.36
C LYS A 531 -13.83 -14.52 0.61
N PRO A 532 -12.62 -14.10 0.22
CA PRO A 532 -11.77 -13.26 1.06
C PRO A 532 -12.42 -11.95 1.54
N SER A 533 -13.26 -11.31 0.74
CA SER A 533 -13.92 -10.05 1.15
C SER A 533 -14.99 -10.24 2.24
N GLU A 534 -15.51 -11.46 2.42
CA GLU A 534 -16.60 -11.74 3.36
C GLU A 534 -16.10 -11.82 4.82
N VAL A 535 -14.82 -12.14 5.03
CA VAL A 535 -14.23 -12.21 6.38
C VAL A 535 -13.76 -10.85 6.92
N ASP A 536 -13.73 -9.81 6.10
CA ASP A 536 -13.26 -8.49 6.53
C ASP A 536 -14.17 -7.88 7.63
N ALA A 537 -15.49 -8.00 7.47
CA ALA A 537 -16.45 -7.51 8.46
C ALA A 537 -16.31 -8.18 9.84
N LEU A 538 -15.82 -9.44 9.89
CA LEU A 538 -15.55 -10.14 11.14
C LEU A 538 -14.51 -9.40 11.98
N VAL A 539 -13.41 -8.98 11.34
CA VAL A 539 -12.33 -8.24 12.00
C VAL A 539 -12.78 -6.85 12.40
N ARG A 540 -13.41 -6.13 11.48
CA ARG A 540 -13.85 -4.75 11.71
C ARG A 540 -14.93 -4.62 12.76
N SER A 541 -15.76 -5.66 12.94
CA SER A 541 -16.83 -5.66 13.95
C SER A 541 -16.33 -5.29 15.36
N MET A 542 -15.06 -5.57 15.68
CA MET A 542 -14.49 -5.26 16.99
C MET A 542 -14.16 -3.77 17.17
N VAL A 543 -13.73 -3.06 16.13
CA VAL A 543 -13.48 -1.61 16.18
C VAL A 543 -14.75 -0.78 15.91
N TRP A 544 -15.70 -1.34 15.18
CA TRP A 544 -17.01 -0.73 14.90
C TRP A 544 -17.88 -0.57 16.16
N LYS A 545 -17.62 -1.36 17.23
CA LYS A 545 -18.26 -1.16 18.54
C LYS A 545 -18.04 0.24 19.11
N ASP A 546 -16.92 0.85 18.77
CA ASP A 546 -16.57 2.22 19.17
C ASP A 546 -16.94 3.26 18.09
N MET A 547 -17.72 2.88 17.08
CA MET A 547 -18.13 3.74 15.96
C MET A 547 -16.93 4.32 15.18
N THR A 548 -15.83 3.56 15.11
CA THR A 548 -14.60 3.90 14.38
C THR A 548 -14.35 2.90 13.25
N ASP A 549 -13.46 3.21 12.30
CA ASP A 549 -13.07 2.32 11.22
C ASP A 549 -11.64 2.63 10.75
N TYR A 550 -11.04 1.76 9.94
CA TYR A 550 -9.70 1.96 9.36
C TYR A 550 -9.69 1.90 7.82
N PRO A 551 -8.84 2.72 7.15
CA PRO A 551 -8.94 2.92 5.70
C PRO A 551 -8.29 1.80 4.84
N GLN A 552 -7.38 1.00 5.40
CA GLN A 552 -6.74 -0.10 4.69
C GLN A 552 -7.66 -1.32 4.54
N ALA A 553 -7.33 -2.22 3.61
CA ALA A 553 -7.89 -3.57 3.61
C ALA A 553 -7.44 -4.32 4.88
N THR A 554 -8.21 -5.33 5.29
CA THR A 554 -7.81 -6.24 6.40
C THR A 554 -6.78 -7.26 5.95
N GLY A 555 -6.52 -7.39 4.65
CA GLY A 555 -5.55 -8.36 4.17
C GLY A 555 -5.32 -8.36 2.68
N HIS A 556 -4.13 -8.81 2.30
CA HIS A 556 -3.68 -9.05 0.93
C HIS A 556 -2.82 -10.33 0.88
N GLY A 557 -2.70 -10.96 -0.29
CA GLY A 557 -1.84 -12.14 -0.43
C GLY A 557 -0.36 -11.82 -0.22
N ILE A 558 0.43 -12.82 0.17
CA ILE A 558 1.89 -12.72 0.35
C ILE A 558 2.59 -13.72 -0.58
N GLY A 559 3.54 -13.23 -1.38
CA GLY A 559 4.38 -14.05 -2.27
C GLY A 559 5.46 -14.85 -1.54
N ALA A 560 5.98 -15.89 -2.19
CA ALA A 560 7.12 -16.66 -1.68
C ALA A 560 8.43 -16.13 -2.29
N TYR A 561 9.21 -15.41 -1.49
CA TYR A 561 10.36 -14.62 -1.94
C TYR A 561 9.96 -13.80 -3.18
N GLY A 562 8.89 -13.01 -3.02
CA GLY A 562 8.16 -12.34 -4.09
C GLY A 562 7.51 -11.04 -3.60
N ALA A 563 6.41 -10.62 -4.23
CA ALA A 563 5.71 -9.40 -3.82
C ALA A 563 5.06 -9.56 -2.43
N VAL A 564 5.16 -8.50 -1.61
CA VAL A 564 4.48 -8.44 -0.31
C VAL A 564 2.97 -8.29 -0.45
N GLU A 565 2.50 -7.67 -1.54
CA GLU A 565 1.09 -7.67 -1.93
C GLU A 565 0.92 -8.52 -3.19
N GLU A 566 0.33 -9.72 -3.05
CA GLU A 566 0.17 -10.69 -4.13
C GLU A 566 -1.32 -10.97 -4.43
N PRO A 567 -1.76 -10.84 -5.71
CA PRO A 567 -3.08 -11.25 -6.12
C PRO A 567 -3.25 -12.79 -6.07
N PRO A 568 -4.48 -13.31 -6.00
CA PRO A 568 -5.76 -12.62 -6.13
C PRO A 568 -6.43 -12.30 -4.78
N ILE A 569 -5.68 -12.38 -3.67
CA ILE A 569 -6.27 -12.29 -2.33
C ILE A 569 -6.44 -10.82 -1.91
N SER A 570 -7.68 -10.44 -1.57
CA SER A 570 -8.02 -9.14 -0.99
C SER A 570 -9.11 -9.32 0.06
N VAL A 571 -8.77 -9.13 1.32
CA VAL A 571 -9.73 -9.11 2.43
C VAL A 571 -10.18 -7.67 2.63
N ALA A 572 -11.13 -7.26 1.79
CA ALA A 572 -11.73 -5.92 1.82
C ALA A 572 -13.23 -6.02 1.54
N TYR A 573 -14.08 -5.73 2.52
CA TYR A 573 -15.53 -5.71 2.35
C TYR A 573 -15.91 -4.64 1.31
N GLY A 574 -17.01 -4.86 0.60
CA GLY A 574 -17.44 -3.98 -0.49
C GLY A 574 -16.69 -4.20 -1.81
N LYS A 575 -15.56 -4.92 -1.83
CA LYS A 575 -14.98 -5.44 -3.08
C LYS A 575 -15.72 -6.70 -3.52
N ASN A 576 -16.29 -6.65 -4.72
CA ASN A 576 -16.93 -7.80 -5.34
C ASN A 576 -15.87 -8.60 -6.12
N SER A 577 -15.40 -9.72 -5.56
CA SER A 577 -14.53 -10.67 -6.26
C SER A 577 -15.19 -12.04 -6.29
N SER A 578 -14.86 -12.84 -7.31
CA SER A 578 -15.32 -14.23 -7.44
C SER A 578 -14.30 -15.25 -6.91
N PHE A 579 -13.23 -14.78 -6.27
CA PHE A 579 -12.16 -15.64 -5.77
C PHE A 579 -12.50 -16.18 -4.39
N HIS A 580 -12.07 -17.41 -4.15
CA HIS A 580 -12.23 -18.11 -2.88
C HIS A 580 -10.86 -18.42 -2.30
N PHE A 581 -10.79 -18.58 -0.98
CA PHE A 581 -9.58 -19.09 -0.34
C PHE A 581 -9.27 -20.51 -0.84
N LYS A 582 -7.99 -20.81 -0.99
CA LYS A 582 -7.50 -22.15 -1.30
C LYS A 582 -6.39 -22.54 -0.34
N GLN A 583 -6.29 -23.83 -0.03
CA GLN A 583 -5.17 -24.36 0.74
C GLN A 583 -3.83 -23.95 0.10
N GLY A 584 -2.88 -23.53 0.94
CA GLY A 584 -1.55 -23.07 0.51
C GLY A 584 -1.50 -21.58 0.15
N TYR A 585 -2.61 -20.84 0.31
CA TYR A 585 -2.59 -19.38 0.26
C TYR A 585 -1.98 -18.81 1.53
N PHE A 586 -1.15 -17.76 1.39
CA PHE A 586 -0.65 -16.94 2.49
C PHE A 586 -1.18 -15.52 2.30
N PHE A 587 -1.67 -14.89 3.36
CA PHE A 587 -2.21 -13.54 3.31
C PHE A 587 -2.04 -12.81 4.64
N SER A 588 -1.93 -11.48 4.59
CA SER A 588 -1.93 -10.66 5.79
C SER A 588 -3.33 -10.60 6.42
N SER A 589 -3.36 -10.56 7.75
CA SER A 589 -4.51 -10.30 8.60
C SER A 589 -4.16 -9.10 9.46
N GLU A 590 -4.71 -7.94 9.11
CA GLU A 590 -4.43 -6.67 9.74
C GLU A 590 -5.70 -5.97 10.24
N SER A 591 -5.54 -5.27 11.35
CA SER A 591 -6.56 -4.38 11.91
C SER A 591 -5.88 -3.14 12.48
N GLY A 592 -6.61 -2.03 12.56
CA GLY A 592 -6.08 -0.79 13.10
C GLY A 592 -7.12 0.09 13.75
N TYR A 593 -6.64 1.03 14.55
CA TYR A 593 -7.41 2.07 15.19
C TYR A 593 -6.61 3.36 15.14
N TYR A 594 -7.19 4.45 14.64
CA TYR A 594 -6.46 5.68 14.36
C TYR A 594 -7.20 6.88 14.98
N LYS A 595 -6.69 7.37 16.11
CA LYS A 595 -7.21 8.55 16.78
C LYS A 595 -6.39 9.75 16.32
N ARG A 596 -6.99 10.54 15.41
CA ARG A 596 -6.36 11.71 14.80
C ARG A 596 -5.73 12.61 15.87
N ASP A 597 -4.52 13.10 15.59
CA ASP A 597 -3.77 14.03 16.43
C ASP A 597 -3.47 13.49 17.86
N ASP A 598 -3.43 12.15 18.04
CA ASP A 598 -3.13 11.51 19.33
C ASP A 598 -2.27 10.25 19.15
N PHE A 599 -2.89 9.11 18.80
CA PHE A 599 -2.19 7.84 18.61
C PHE A 599 -2.92 6.92 17.63
N GLY A 600 -2.22 5.91 17.14
CA GLY A 600 -2.80 4.79 16.43
C GLY A 600 -2.25 3.44 16.88
N VAL A 601 -3.03 2.41 16.58
CA VAL A 601 -2.70 1.02 16.78
C VAL A 601 -2.78 0.33 15.42
N ARG A 602 -1.80 -0.49 15.10
CA ARG A 602 -1.85 -1.43 13.98
C ARG A 602 -1.23 -2.75 14.41
N LEU A 603 -1.97 -3.82 14.17
CA LEU A 603 -1.52 -5.18 14.39
C LEU A 603 -1.71 -5.94 13.08
N LYS A 604 -0.70 -6.70 12.68
CA LYS A 604 -0.72 -7.50 11.46
C LYS A 604 0.02 -8.81 11.64
N ASN A 605 -0.61 -9.91 11.25
CA ASN A 605 0.01 -11.21 11.08
C ASN A 605 -0.12 -11.67 9.63
N VAL A 606 0.71 -12.62 9.20
CA VAL A 606 0.46 -13.45 8.02
C VAL A 606 -0.18 -14.75 8.48
N LEU A 607 -1.27 -15.12 7.82
CA LEU A 607 -1.99 -16.37 8.00
C LEU A 607 -1.80 -17.28 6.79
N GLU A 608 -1.74 -18.58 7.04
CA GLU A 608 -1.79 -19.63 6.03
C GLU A 608 -3.19 -20.25 5.99
N VAL A 609 -3.69 -20.53 4.79
CA VAL A 609 -4.92 -21.31 4.58
C VAL A 609 -4.59 -22.80 4.56
N VAL A 610 -5.13 -23.55 5.51
CA VAL A 610 -4.91 -24.99 5.67
C VAL A 610 -6.21 -25.78 5.47
N ASP A 611 -6.10 -26.99 4.93
CA ASP A 611 -7.22 -27.94 4.91
C ASP A 611 -7.44 -28.48 6.32
N THR A 612 -8.68 -28.51 6.80
CA THR A 612 -9.00 -29.12 8.10
C THR A 612 -8.81 -30.64 8.12
N GLY A 613 -8.70 -31.28 6.95
CA GLY A 613 -8.65 -32.74 6.80
C GLY A 613 -10.01 -33.41 7.04
N HIS A 614 -11.04 -32.63 7.38
CA HIS A 614 -12.37 -33.12 7.72
C HIS A 614 -13.40 -32.66 6.68
N ARG A 615 -14.49 -33.41 6.58
CA ARG A 615 -15.67 -33.05 5.81
C ARG A 615 -16.85 -32.95 6.77
N HIS A 616 -17.68 -31.94 6.59
CA HIS A 616 -18.95 -31.86 7.31
C HIS A 616 -19.85 -33.07 6.92
N PRO A 617 -20.77 -33.55 7.77
CA PRO A 617 -21.69 -34.63 7.41
C PRO A 617 -22.48 -34.42 6.10
N SER A 618 -22.64 -33.17 5.66
CA SER A 618 -23.26 -32.83 4.36
C SER A 618 -22.34 -33.02 3.14
N GLY A 619 -21.07 -33.38 3.34
CA GLY A 619 -20.03 -33.45 2.32
C GLY A 619 -19.27 -32.14 2.08
N ALA A 620 -19.67 -31.04 2.72
CA ALA A 620 -18.99 -29.75 2.56
C ALA A 620 -17.53 -29.80 3.04
N HIS A 621 -16.64 -29.19 2.24
CA HIS A 621 -15.22 -29.06 2.55
C HIS A 621 -14.96 -27.80 3.36
N PHE A 622 -14.22 -27.93 4.45
CA PHE A 622 -13.86 -26.82 5.33
C PHE A 622 -12.34 -26.58 5.33
N LEU A 623 -11.99 -25.31 5.31
CA LEU A 623 -10.64 -24.79 5.49
C LEU A 623 -10.52 -24.13 6.87
N ALA A 624 -9.30 -23.86 7.28
CA ALA A 624 -8.99 -23.08 8.46
C ALA A 624 -7.80 -22.15 8.18
N PHE A 625 -7.57 -21.21 9.09
CA PHE A 625 -6.34 -20.42 9.10
C PHE A 625 -5.37 -20.91 10.17
N GLN A 626 -4.08 -20.63 9.94
CA GLN A 626 -3.01 -20.85 10.91
C GLN A 626 -2.08 -19.63 10.89
N ASP A 627 -1.73 -19.12 12.08
CA ASP A 627 -0.70 -18.08 12.21
C ASP A 627 0.67 -18.57 11.73
N VAL A 628 1.29 -17.74 10.91
CA VAL A 628 2.66 -17.91 10.40
C VAL A 628 3.58 -16.86 11.03
N THR A 629 3.10 -15.63 11.17
CA THR A 629 3.80 -14.59 11.92
C THR A 629 3.74 -14.89 13.42
N LEU A 630 4.90 -15.09 14.05
CA LEU A 630 5.02 -15.37 15.47
C LEU A 630 5.85 -14.27 16.14
N VAL A 631 5.19 -13.16 16.49
CA VAL A 631 5.79 -12.02 17.24
C VAL A 631 4.91 -11.69 18.44
N PRO A 632 5.45 -11.57 19.67
CA PRO A 632 4.66 -11.21 20.84
C PRO A 632 3.82 -9.94 20.64
N TYR A 633 2.59 -9.95 21.15
CA TYR A 633 1.82 -8.74 21.37
C TYR A 633 2.31 -8.02 22.63
N GLU A 634 2.04 -6.73 22.79
CA GLU A 634 2.49 -5.92 23.92
C GLU A 634 1.54 -6.10 25.12
N PRO A 635 1.95 -6.83 26.18
CA PRO A 635 1.02 -7.17 27.26
C PRO A 635 0.55 -5.96 28.06
N LYS A 636 1.34 -4.87 28.13
CA LYS A 636 0.92 -3.63 28.79
C LYS A 636 -0.32 -3.01 28.14
N LEU A 637 -0.51 -3.22 26.84
CA LEU A 637 -1.61 -2.65 26.06
C LEU A 637 -2.86 -3.54 26.05
N ILE A 638 -2.80 -4.76 26.61
CA ILE A 638 -3.93 -5.69 26.61
C ILE A 638 -4.73 -5.53 27.89
N ASP A 639 -5.97 -5.07 27.77
CA ASP A 639 -6.93 -5.10 28.86
C ASP A 639 -7.62 -6.47 28.91
N SER A 640 -7.17 -7.31 29.84
CA SER A 640 -7.74 -8.65 30.00
C SER A 640 -9.22 -8.67 30.42
N THR A 641 -9.79 -7.55 30.88
CA THR A 641 -11.22 -7.47 31.22
C THR A 641 -12.10 -7.31 29.98
N LEU A 642 -11.54 -6.81 28.88
CA LEU A 642 -12.23 -6.64 27.60
C LEU A 642 -12.15 -7.89 26.71
N LEU A 643 -11.30 -8.86 27.06
CA LEU A 643 -11.22 -10.15 26.39
C LEU A 643 -12.11 -11.20 27.05
N SER A 644 -12.89 -11.91 26.25
CA SER A 644 -13.57 -13.14 26.64
C SER A 644 -12.58 -14.25 27.02
N ALA A 645 -13.07 -15.26 27.74
CA ALA A 645 -12.26 -16.43 28.07
C ALA A 645 -11.73 -17.15 26.81
N VAL A 646 -12.50 -17.14 25.72
CA VAL A 646 -12.09 -17.72 24.43
C VAL A 646 -10.94 -16.92 23.82
N GLU A 647 -11.06 -15.59 23.72
CA GLU A 647 -9.99 -14.75 23.17
C GLU A 647 -8.70 -14.84 24.00
N LYS A 648 -8.80 -14.95 25.33
CA LYS A 648 -7.64 -15.20 26.20
C LYS A 648 -6.97 -16.53 25.90
N ARG A 649 -7.74 -17.58 25.67
CA ARG A 649 -7.21 -18.89 25.29
C ARG A 649 -6.50 -18.84 23.94
N LEU A 650 -7.10 -18.20 22.94
CA LEU A 650 -6.48 -18.00 21.62
C LEU A 650 -5.14 -17.27 21.73
N LEU A 651 -5.09 -16.20 22.54
CA LEU A 651 -3.86 -15.46 22.80
C LEU A 651 -2.81 -16.32 23.53
N ASN A 652 -3.22 -17.14 24.49
CA ASN A 652 -2.32 -18.05 25.19
C ASN A 652 -1.77 -19.15 24.28
N ASP A 653 -2.59 -19.70 23.39
CA ASP A 653 -2.19 -20.69 22.39
C ASP A 653 -1.20 -20.10 21.39
N TYR A 654 -1.47 -18.88 20.90
CA TYR A 654 -0.54 -18.11 20.07
C TYR A 654 0.79 -17.85 20.80
N ASN A 655 0.74 -17.41 22.05
CA ASN A 655 1.92 -17.20 22.88
C ASN A 655 2.70 -18.50 23.14
N ALA A 656 2.02 -19.65 23.26
CA ALA A 656 2.68 -20.95 23.38
C ALA A 656 3.48 -21.30 22.13
N LYS A 657 2.90 -21.12 20.93
CA LYS A 657 3.62 -21.31 19.66
C LYS A 657 4.85 -20.42 19.55
N ILE A 658 4.78 -19.15 19.98
CA ILE A 658 5.95 -18.26 20.01
C ILE A 658 7.04 -18.82 20.91
N ARG A 659 6.70 -19.24 22.14
CA ARG A 659 7.70 -19.77 23.10
C ARG A 659 8.39 -21.02 22.56
N ASP A 660 7.66 -21.85 21.82
CA ASP A 660 8.18 -23.06 21.23
C ASP A 660 9.04 -22.75 20.01
N GLU A 661 8.48 -22.10 18.98
CA GLU A 661 9.17 -21.92 17.71
C GLU A 661 10.24 -20.82 17.76
N ILE A 662 9.85 -19.60 18.15
CA ILE A 662 10.78 -18.48 18.26
C ILE A 662 11.76 -18.69 19.41
N GLY A 663 11.30 -19.27 20.52
CA GLY A 663 12.19 -19.59 21.63
C GLY A 663 13.28 -20.59 21.25
N ASN A 664 12.96 -21.60 20.44
CA ASN A 664 13.96 -22.54 19.92
C ASN A 664 14.92 -21.86 18.94
N GLU A 665 14.44 -20.97 18.07
CA GLU A 665 15.31 -20.24 17.13
C GLU A 665 16.26 -19.29 17.87
N LEU A 666 15.78 -18.54 18.87
CA LEU A 666 16.62 -17.65 19.68
C LEU A 666 17.69 -18.42 20.46
N LYS A 667 17.35 -19.60 21.01
CA LYS A 667 18.34 -20.50 21.63
C LYS A 667 19.36 -21.01 20.61
N ARG A 668 18.91 -21.39 19.40
CA ARG A 668 19.79 -21.84 18.31
C ARG A 668 20.79 -20.75 17.90
N LEU A 669 20.37 -19.49 17.93
CA LEU A 669 21.22 -18.31 17.68
C LEU A 669 22.11 -17.94 18.89
N GLY A 670 21.89 -18.54 20.06
CA GLY A 670 22.57 -18.17 21.30
C GLY A 670 22.11 -16.84 21.90
N ASN A 671 21.00 -16.27 21.42
CA ASN A 671 20.48 -14.99 21.88
C ASN A 671 19.55 -15.14 23.08
N MET A 672 20.16 -15.37 24.25
CA MET A 672 19.42 -15.58 25.49
C MET A 672 18.72 -14.32 26.01
N ARG A 673 19.20 -13.11 25.69
CA ARG A 673 18.54 -11.86 26.09
C ARG A 673 17.18 -11.73 25.43
N ALA A 674 17.14 -11.87 24.11
CA ALA A 674 15.90 -11.85 23.35
C ALA A 674 14.98 -13.01 23.74
N PHE A 675 15.55 -14.19 24.05
CA PHE A 675 14.78 -15.33 24.55
C PHE A 675 14.03 -14.98 25.84
N TYR A 676 14.71 -14.45 26.87
CA TYR A 676 14.06 -14.07 28.13
C TYR A 676 13.08 -12.91 27.97
N TRP A 677 13.39 -11.95 27.09
CA TRP A 677 12.46 -10.89 26.73
C TRP A 677 11.17 -11.45 26.14
N MET A 678 11.27 -12.35 25.16
CA MET A 678 10.13 -13.00 24.53
C MET A 678 9.32 -13.82 25.55
N MET A 679 9.98 -14.59 26.42
CA MET A 679 9.31 -15.35 27.48
C MET A 679 8.53 -14.44 28.45
N ASN A 680 9.05 -13.24 28.72
CA ASN A 680 8.38 -12.25 29.55
C ASN A 680 7.14 -11.66 28.87
N LYS A 681 7.24 -11.35 27.57
CA LYS A 681 6.11 -10.81 26.78
C LYS A 681 5.02 -11.85 26.49
N THR A 682 5.34 -13.14 26.56
CA THR A 682 4.42 -14.25 26.26
C THR A 682 3.91 -14.97 27.50
N ARG A 683 3.89 -14.32 28.66
CA ARG A 683 3.35 -14.92 29.90
C ARG A 683 1.88 -15.30 29.73
N HIS A 684 1.50 -16.40 30.38
CA HIS A 684 0.14 -16.90 30.34
C HIS A 684 -0.84 -15.94 31.04
N ILE A 685 -1.95 -15.61 30.39
CA ILE A 685 -3.02 -14.77 30.93
C ILE A 685 -4.10 -15.67 31.51
N ARG A 686 -4.58 -15.37 32.72
CA ARG A 686 -5.64 -16.17 33.37
C ARG A 686 -6.96 -16.03 32.60
N GLU A 687 -7.56 -17.16 32.21
CA GLU A 687 -8.82 -17.20 31.46
C GLU A 687 -10.01 -16.68 32.31
N TYR A 688 -10.01 -17.01 33.60
CA TYR A 688 -11.07 -16.64 34.54
C TYR A 688 -10.50 -15.76 35.66
N LEU A 689 -11.22 -14.69 35.98
CA LEU A 689 -10.97 -13.90 37.20
C LEU A 689 -11.76 -14.54 38.36
N PRO A 690 -11.15 -14.67 39.55
CA PRO A 690 -11.89 -14.90 40.78
C PRO A 690 -13.03 -13.86 40.95
N GLU A 691 -14.16 -14.27 41.54
CA GLU A 691 -15.39 -13.47 41.57
C GLU A 691 -15.22 -12.11 42.28
N ASP A 692 -14.34 -12.06 43.28
CA ASP A 692 -13.89 -10.90 44.01
C ASP A 692 -13.06 -9.92 43.16
N GLU A 693 -12.16 -10.42 42.30
CA GLU A 693 -11.40 -9.59 41.36
C GLU A 693 -12.30 -9.05 40.23
N TYR A 694 -13.25 -9.85 39.74
CA TYR A 694 -14.21 -9.44 38.70
C TYR A 694 -15.11 -8.30 39.18
N ARG A 695 -15.65 -8.38 40.40
CA ARG A 695 -16.47 -7.31 40.99
C ARG A 695 -15.67 -6.02 41.20
N SER A 696 -14.43 -6.14 41.68
CA SER A 696 -13.52 -5.00 41.86
C SER A 696 -13.18 -4.29 40.54
N ALA A 697 -13.00 -5.06 39.45
CA ALA A 697 -12.72 -4.52 38.12
C ALA A 697 -13.92 -3.77 37.52
N ILE A 698 -15.14 -4.25 37.76
CA ILE A 698 -16.38 -3.58 37.30
C ILE A 698 -16.65 -2.32 38.12
N GLU A 699 -16.50 -2.37 39.44
CA GLU A 699 -16.74 -1.24 40.33
C GLU A 699 -15.75 -0.08 40.11
N GLY A 700 -14.50 -0.38 39.69
CA GLY A 700 -13.51 0.63 39.30
C GLY A 700 -13.84 1.42 38.03
N SER A 701 -14.74 0.91 37.18
CA SER A 701 -15.21 1.59 35.95
C SER A 701 -16.39 2.54 36.19
N SER A 702 -17.00 2.50 37.39
CA SER A 702 -18.11 3.37 37.78
C SER A 702 -17.66 4.42 38.81
N LEU A 703 -16.84 5.39 38.41
CA LEU A 703 -16.64 6.61 39.19
C LEU A 703 -17.54 7.73 38.66
N ASN A 704 -18.82 7.67 39.05
CA ASN A 704 -19.60 8.84 39.45
C ASN A 704 -20.94 8.41 40.07
N SER A 705 -20.87 7.81 41.25
CA SER A 705 -21.94 7.97 42.23
C SER A 705 -21.32 7.95 43.62
N GLN A 706 -21.08 9.14 44.18
CA GLN A 706 -20.87 9.24 45.61
C GLN A 706 -22.03 8.55 46.33
N PRO A 707 -21.78 7.82 47.44
CA PRO A 707 -22.88 7.27 48.21
C PRO A 707 -23.60 8.45 48.87
N LEU A 708 -24.79 8.78 48.37
CA LEU A 708 -25.74 9.74 48.97
C LEU A 708 -26.34 9.22 50.29
N ILE A 709 -25.57 8.45 51.06
CA ILE A 709 -26.02 7.79 52.28
C ILE A 709 -25.90 8.67 53.55
N PRO A 710 -25.07 9.74 53.64
CA PRO A 710 -25.14 10.60 54.83
C PRO A 710 -26.22 11.69 54.74
N LEU A 711 -26.82 11.97 53.58
CA LEU A 711 -27.81 13.05 53.43
C LEU A 711 -29.26 12.62 53.73
N ILE A 712 -29.60 11.35 53.46
CA ILE A 712 -30.96 10.82 53.69
C ILE A 712 -31.20 10.58 55.19
N LEU A 713 -30.17 10.21 55.96
CA LEU A 713 -30.27 10.05 57.41
C LEU A 713 -30.46 11.38 58.15
N LEU A 714 -29.91 12.49 57.62
CA LEU A 714 -30.08 13.83 58.19
C LEU A 714 -31.47 14.42 57.94
N LEU A 715 -32.11 14.08 56.82
CA LEU A 715 -33.49 14.51 56.50
C LEU A 715 -34.55 13.72 57.27
N ILE A 716 -34.30 12.45 57.59
CA ILE A 716 -35.22 11.61 58.38
C ILE A 716 -35.17 12.01 59.88
N LEU A 717 -34.00 12.39 60.40
CA LEU A 717 -33.86 12.89 61.78
C LEU A 717 -34.50 14.27 62.01
N ALA A 718 -34.60 15.12 60.98
CA ALA A 718 -35.28 16.41 61.05
C ALA A 718 -36.82 16.31 60.98
N ALA A 719 -37.36 15.18 60.53
CA ALA A 719 -38.81 14.96 60.38
C ALA A 719 -39.47 14.22 61.56
N ILE A 720 -38.69 13.76 62.56
CA ILE A 720 -39.19 12.98 63.72
C ILE A 720 -39.08 13.75 65.05
N LEU A 721 -38.85 15.07 65.03
CA LEU A 721 -38.97 15.89 66.23
C LEU A 721 -40.34 16.56 66.29
N PRO A 722 -41.29 16.08 67.13
CA PRO A 722 -42.41 16.89 67.55
C PRO A 722 -41.89 17.94 68.55
N ALA A 723 -42.44 19.15 68.46
CA ALA A 723 -42.34 20.15 69.52
C ALA A 723 -42.72 19.52 70.87
N TRP A 724 -42.13 20.02 71.97
CA TRP A 724 -42.77 20.32 73.27
C TRP A 724 -41.68 20.79 74.25
N SER A 725 -41.40 22.10 74.21
CA SER A 725 -41.37 23.05 75.36
C SER A 725 -40.83 24.39 74.86
#